data_AF-A0A7C3CCC6-F1
#
_entry.id   AF-A0A7C3CCC6-F1
#
_cell.length_a   1.000
_cell.length_b   1.000
_cell.length_c   1.000
_cell.angle_alpha   90.00
_cell.angle_beta   90.00
_cell.angle_gamma   90.00
#
_symmetry.space_group_name_H-M   'P 1'
#
loop_
_entity.id
_entity.type
_entity.pdbx_description
1 polymer ?
#
loop_
_entity_poly.entity_id
_entity_poly.type
_entity_poly.pdbx_seq_one_letter_code
_entity_poly.pdbx_strand_id
1 'polypeptide(L)'
;KLTVAGIECRRLHTSHAFHSRLMHPMLAGFQTAVANVPRHAPTLPFISNVTGAWITAAEAVDPAYWTSQLRSTVRFADGIALLLQDPAAMLIEVGPGRALTSLAKQQLDRDGQQVALATMPHPHEVVAEDVKLLRAFGRIWANGVSINWRNLTTENAEAAALTNLATSQPRNPRRIPLPTYPFETRRYWIDPPLLTTHRSLQVRQPIDNWFYAPTWQRCQLAQPETQKTGHTLLLTDQPELAAQLVTSLEAMGQQVVISAERDNFTALLTATAALDHIVCLWKPSATQPLQGFDSLLALGQALAQTERTQSLKLSVITPAVARVVGNETLHAVQATLHGAARVLAQEVPNLTVALVDVAELGGNLVWLAGVLSAEICQPNTVQRVAYRYPFRWVELIEQVALPASDKLPLKKAGVYLITGGLGGLGLTMATFLAEQGVGRVVLTTRKDFTMENAKSAEGARPTIYRDLNSPLFSDAQNAALRKIRELGCAVTVLRGDVTDRVAMAGVIGEIERDFGRIDGVIHAAGVAGGGLVQFKTRAAAHAVMQPKIRGTQILATLLADKPLDWLILFSSLTARLGGVGQFDYTAANAFMDSFAQASTLPFPVVSIAWDEWRAVGMAQNAEGLMQLWREQQQQYALTPAEGKLVFGRILAHLQPNISVATRDLPALQQENQRMTLPRIMAQLQRLQAQKATPAPIRNSNYAAPRNEIEQQIAQIWQEVLGISQVGVFDNFFDLGGNSLVGIKLIKRLNSQFSVDIPATSLYEQPTINKLTELLTQMQQGTQRDAADFSERLSRGERRRAKRRKRMRV
;
A
#
# COMPACT_ATOMS: atom_id res chain seq x y z
N LYS A 1 9.46 26.23 33.69
CA LYS A 1 10.18 27.52 33.82
C LYS A 1 10.58 28.07 32.45
N LEU A 2 11.40 27.37 31.65
CA LEU A 2 11.78 27.83 30.29
C LEU A 2 10.58 27.97 29.33
N THR A 3 9.72 26.94 29.23
CA THR A 3 8.49 26.99 28.41
C THR A 3 7.53 28.11 28.83
N VAL A 4 7.44 28.39 30.14
CA VAL A 4 6.60 29.47 30.69
C VAL A 4 7.16 30.85 30.35
N ALA A 5 8.49 30.96 30.17
CA ALA A 5 9.16 32.17 29.71
C ALA A 5 9.16 32.31 28.17
N GLY A 6 8.45 31.45 27.43
CA GLY A 6 8.43 31.46 25.97
C GLY A 6 9.75 31.00 25.33
N ILE A 7 10.65 30.38 26.09
CA ILE A 7 11.93 29.88 25.59
C ILE A 7 11.71 28.46 25.06
N GLU A 8 11.96 28.27 23.77
CA GLU A 8 11.91 26.96 23.12
C GLU A 8 12.94 26.03 23.77
N CYS A 9 12.47 24.90 24.32
CA CYS A 9 13.33 23.97 25.02
C CYS A 9 12.89 22.53 24.78
N ARG A 10 13.86 21.62 24.62
CA ARG A 10 13.64 20.19 24.48
C ARG A 10 14.36 19.44 25.58
N ARG A 11 13.67 18.49 26.23
CA ARG A 11 14.31 17.58 27.17
C ARG A 11 15.17 16.58 26.41
N LEU A 12 16.47 16.59 26.67
CA LEU A 12 17.41 15.63 26.06
C LEU A 12 17.35 14.29 26.81
N HIS A 13 17.44 13.20 26.07
CA HIS A 13 17.53 11.85 26.64
C HIS A 13 19.01 11.52 26.89
N THR A 14 19.54 12.03 28.00
CA THR A 14 20.94 11.81 28.40
C THR A 14 20.99 11.17 29.78
N SER A 15 22.00 10.34 30.02
CA SER A 15 22.25 9.72 31.32
C SER A 15 22.77 10.72 32.36
N HIS A 16 23.31 11.86 31.92
CA HIS A 16 23.92 12.89 32.77
C HIS A 16 23.49 14.29 32.32
N ALA A 17 23.48 15.22 33.26
CA ALA A 17 23.22 16.64 33.01
C ALA A 17 24.52 17.37 32.64
N PHE A 18 25.03 17.11 31.44
CA PHE A 18 26.19 17.80 30.86
C PHE A 18 25.97 19.32 30.82
N HIS A 19 27.05 20.11 30.86
CA HIS A 19 26.99 21.59 30.87
C HIS A 19 26.13 22.16 32.01
N SER A 20 26.18 21.53 33.18
CA SER A 20 25.42 21.97 34.35
C SER A 20 26.22 21.85 35.65
N ARG A 21 25.71 22.47 36.72
CA ARG A 21 26.28 22.36 38.08
C ARG A 21 26.40 20.92 38.56
N LEU A 22 25.64 19.98 38.01
CA LEU A 22 25.70 18.57 38.39
C LEU A 22 26.99 17.89 37.94
N MET A 23 27.81 18.53 37.11
CA MET A 23 29.15 18.05 36.75
C MET A 23 30.23 18.42 37.77
N HIS A 24 29.91 19.23 38.79
CA HIS A 24 30.89 19.70 39.77
C HIS A 24 31.72 18.58 40.43
N PRO A 25 31.13 17.43 40.84
CA PRO A 25 31.89 16.38 41.54
C PRO A 25 33.02 15.75 40.71
N MET A 26 32.91 15.75 39.37
CA MET A 26 33.90 15.10 38.49
C MET A 26 34.99 16.05 37.99
N LEU A 27 34.87 17.37 38.20
CA LEU A 27 35.75 18.35 37.54
C LEU A 27 37.23 18.18 37.91
N ALA A 28 37.55 17.94 39.19
CA ALA A 28 38.93 17.77 39.64
C ALA A 28 39.59 16.52 39.04
N GLY A 29 38.85 15.40 39.04
CA GLY A 29 39.31 14.15 38.42
C GLY A 29 39.47 14.29 36.90
N PHE A 30 38.51 14.95 36.24
CA PHE A 30 38.57 15.22 34.81
C PHE A 30 39.75 16.12 34.43
N GLN A 31 39.99 17.20 35.17
CA GLN A 31 41.13 18.09 34.92
C GLN A 31 42.46 17.35 35.03
N THR A 32 42.59 16.49 36.04
CA THR A 32 43.78 15.64 36.22
C THR A 32 43.96 14.69 35.05
N ALA A 33 42.87 14.05 34.60
CA ALA A 33 42.91 13.16 33.44
C ALA A 33 43.28 13.89 32.15
N VAL A 34 42.68 15.06 31.89
CA VAL A 34 43.01 15.90 30.73
C VAL A 34 44.47 16.32 30.79
N ALA A 35 44.99 16.73 31.97
CA ALA A 35 46.37 17.16 32.15
C ALA A 35 47.40 16.12 31.66
N ASN A 36 47.08 14.83 31.79
CA ASN A 36 47.93 13.71 31.37
C ASN A 36 47.90 13.41 29.87
N VAL A 37 46.99 14.02 29.10
CA VAL A 37 46.93 13.88 27.63
C VAL A 37 47.83 14.94 26.99
N PRO A 38 48.77 14.61 26.07
CA PRO A 38 49.53 15.61 25.35
C PRO A 38 48.61 16.59 24.61
N ARG A 39 48.80 17.89 24.81
CA ARG A 39 48.02 18.97 24.17
C ARG A 39 48.97 19.89 23.41
N HIS A 40 48.57 20.26 22.20
CA HIS A 40 49.34 21.13 21.32
C HIS A 40 48.49 22.31 20.87
N ALA A 41 49.15 23.40 20.47
CA ALA A 41 48.47 24.50 19.81
C ALA A 41 47.75 23.98 18.55
N PRO A 42 46.51 24.45 18.28
CA PRO A 42 45.73 23.94 17.16
C PRO A 42 46.38 24.37 15.83
N THR A 43 46.57 23.39 14.93
CA THR A 43 47.02 23.63 13.55
C THR A 43 45.86 24.02 12.63
N LEU A 44 44.64 23.64 13.00
CA LEU A 44 43.39 24.08 12.37
C LEU A 44 42.63 24.96 13.37
N PRO A 45 42.29 26.21 13.02
CA PRO A 45 41.58 27.09 13.92
C PRO A 45 40.15 26.55 14.14
N PHE A 46 39.66 26.62 15.38
CA PHE A 46 38.29 26.27 15.72
C PHE A 46 37.70 27.25 16.73
N ILE A 47 36.36 27.28 16.80
CA ILE A 47 35.63 28.14 17.72
C ILE A 47 35.52 27.48 19.10
N SER A 48 35.90 28.22 20.13
CA SER A 48 35.69 27.83 21.51
C SER A 48 34.21 27.89 21.86
N ASN A 49 33.65 26.73 22.22
CA ASN A 49 32.27 26.64 22.72
C ASN A 49 32.10 27.27 24.11
N VAL A 50 33.18 27.67 24.79
CA VAL A 50 33.12 28.36 26.08
C VAL A 50 33.04 29.88 25.90
N THR A 51 33.83 30.43 24.98
CA THR A 51 33.93 31.87 24.77
C THR A 51 33.04 32.36 23.63
N GLY A 52 32.68 31.49 22.68
CA GLY A 52 31.98 31.87 21.45
C GLY A 52 32.90 32.53 20.40
N ALA A 53 34.22 32.53 20.64
CA ALA A 53 35.23 33.14 19.77
C ALA A 53 36.29 32.12 19.33
N TRP A 54 37.21 32.52 18.45
CA TRP A 54 38.37 31.70 18.08
C TRP A 54 39.17 31.29 19.32
N ILE A 55 39.47 29.99 19.46
CA ILE A 55 40.28 29.52 20.59
C ILE A 55 41.73 30.01 20.45
N THR A 56 42.33 30.40 21.57
CA THR A 56 43.77 30.73 21.61
C THR A 56 44.63 29.49 21.85
N ALA A 57 45.90 29.54 21.43
CA ALA A 57 46.85 28.45 21.70
C ALA A 57 47.00 28.17 23.20
N ALA A 58 46.95 29.22 24.04
CA ALA A 58 47.02 29.11 25.50
C ALA A 58 45.80 28.37 26.07
N GLU A 59 44.59 28.72 25.64
CA GLU A 59 43.37 28.02 26.08
C GLU A 59 43.35 26.56 25.62
N ALA A 60 43.80 26.26 24.40
CA ALA A 60 43.78 24.90 23.86
C ALA A 60 44.67 23.92 24.66
N VAL A 61 45.82 24.40 25.16
CA VAL A 61 46.78 23.58 25.92
C VAL A 61 46.52 23.57 27.43
N ASP A 62 45.65 24.44 27.93
CA ASP A 62 45.29 24.52 29.34
C ASP A 62 44.23 23.46 29.72
N PRO A 63 44.52 22.50 30.62
CA PRO A 63 43.52 21.57 31.14
C PRO A 63 42.28 22.25 31.75
N ALA A 64 42.45 23.42 32.36
CA ALA A 64 41.34 24.13 33.02
C ALA A 64 40.27 24.60 32.02
N TYR A 65 40.66 24.92 30.78
CA TYR A 65 39.73 25.26 29.71
C TYR A 65 38.78 24.10 29.41
N TRP A 66 39.29 22.88 29.25
CA TRP A 66 38.49 21.69 28.96
C TRP A 66 37.57 21.31 30.13
N THR A 67 38.04 21.50 31.36
CA THR A 67 37.20 21.38 32.56
C THR A 67 36.07 22.39 32.57
N SER A 68 36.35 23.65 32.19
CA SER A 68 35.33 24.68 32.03
C SER A 68 34.32 24.31 30.95
N GLN A 69 34.78 23.78 29.81
CA GLN A 69 33.91 23.37 28.70
C GLN A 69 32.86 22.34 29.12
N LEU A 70 33.22 21.38 29.98
CA LEU A 70 32.31 20.34 30.46
C LEU A 70 31.12 20.90 31.28
N ARG A 71 31.31 22.06 31.94
CA ARG A 71 30.32 22.68 32.84
C ARG A 71 29.63 23.89 32.22
N SER A 72 30.38 24.72 31.52
CA SER A 72 29.93 26.03 31.06
C SER A 72 28.93 25.89 29.91
N THR A 73 28.08 26.92 29.74
CA THR A 73 27.11 27.00 28.64
C THR A 73 27.82 26.94 27.29
N VAL A 74 27.31 26.13 26.37
CA VAL A 74 27.81 26.05 24.99
C VAL A 74 27.38 27.28 24.21
N ARG A 75 28.34 28.14 23.85
CA ARG A 75 28.17 29.38 23.07
C ARG A 75 28.03 29.10 21.56
N PHE A 76 27.19 28.15 21.17
CA PHE A 76 27.05 27.73 19.77
C PHE A 76 26.57 28.86 18.86
N ALA A 77 25.57 29.64 19.31
CA ALA A 77 25.02 30.73 18.51
C ALA A 77 26.05 31.83 18.24
N ASP A 78 26.77 32.26 19.29
CA ASP A 78 27.84 33.25 19.16
C ASP A 78 28.93 32.77 18.19
N GLY A 79 29.27 31.48 18.24
CA GLY A 79 30.24 30.86 17.33
C GLY A 79 29.79 30.84 15.86
N ILE A 80 28.52 30.50 15.60
CA ILE A 80 27.96 30.56 14.24
C ILE A 80 27.91 32.00 13.74
N ALA A 81 27.45 32.95 14.57
CA ALA A 81 27.41 34.36 14.21
C ALA A 81 28.80 34.91 13.85
N LEU A 82 29.85 34.51 14.56
CA LEU A 82 31.23 34.87 14.24
C LEU A 82 31.67 34.31 12.88
N LEU A 83 31.36 33.04 12.59
CA LEU A 83 31.70 32.42 11.30
C LEU A 83 30.95 33.07 10.14
N LEU A 84 29.69 33.46 10.34
CA LEU A 84 28.86 34.08 9.31
C LEU A 84 29.19 35.56 9.04
N GLN A 85 30.14 36.17 9.77
CA GLN A 85 30.72 37.46 9.39
C GLN A 85 31.47 37.39 8.06
N ASP A 86 31.95 36.20 7.68
CA ASP A 86 32.46 35.94 6.34
C ASP A 86 31.27 35.59 5.41
N PRO A 87 30.92 36.45 4.42
CA PRO A 87 29.82 36.18 3.51
C PRO A 87 30.06 34.94 2.62
N ALA A 88 31.32 34.49 2.48
CA ALA A 88 31.67 33.27 1.76
C ALA A 88 31.67 32.00 2.65
N ALA A 89 31.37 32.13 3.95
CA ALA A 89 31.36 30.99 4.85
C ALA A 89 30.30 29.96 4.47
N MET A 90 30.72 28.70 4.40
CA MET A 90 29.83 27.56 4.21
C MET A 90 29.97 26.62 5.42
N LEU A 91 28.83 26.24 5.99
CA LEU A 91 28.76 25.43 7.20
C LEU A 91 28.44 23.98 6.84
N ILE A 92 29.22 23.04 7.38
CA ILE A 92 29.03 21.61 7.15
C ILE A 92 28.89 20.89 8.48
N GLU A 93 27.77 20.16 8.65
CA GLU A 93 27.58 19.22 9.76
C GLU A 93 28.12 17.85 9.33
N VAL A 94 29.18 17.41 10.01
CA VAL A 94 29.78 16.09 9.83
C VAL A 94 29.21 15.16 10.90
N GLY A 95 28.24 14.34 10.51
CA GLY A 95 27.57 13.40 11.40
C GLY A 95 26.13 13.10 10.98
N PRO A 96 25.50 12.08 11.57
CA PRO A 96 24.16 11.65 11.19
C PRO A 96 23.09 12.68 11.56
N GLY A 97 22.24 13.00 10.61
CA GLY A 97 21.07 13.86 10.82
C GLY A 97 21.26 15.28 10.32
N ARG A 98 20.65 16.24 11.01
CA ARG A 98 20.64 17.67 10.62
C ARG A 98 20.42 18.60 11.81
N ALA A 99 20.81 18.15 13.01
CA ALA A 99 20.45 18.86 14.24
C ALA A 99 21.16 20.22 14.29
N LEU A 100 22.47 20.24 14.07
CA LEU A 100 23.26 21.46 14.08
C LEU A 100 23.01 22.31 12.83
N THR A 101 22.82 21.67 11.68
CA THR A 101 22.47 22.34 10.41
C THR A 101 21.16 23.12 10.56
N SER A 102 20.17 22.55 11.26
CA SER A 102 18.87 23.23 11.44
C SER A 102 19.01 24.47 12.34
N LEU A 103 19.84 24.41 13.38
CA LEU A 103 20.14 25.56 14.25
C LEU A 103 20.97 26.62 13.53
N ALA A 104 21.99 26.21 12.76
CA ALA A 104 22.82 27.12 11.97
C ALA A 104 22.00 27.88 10.92
N LYS A 105 21.03 27.21 10.27
CA LYS A 105 20.13 27.82 9.29
C LYS A 105 19.28 28.96 9.83
N GLN A 106 19.01 28.99 11.13
CA GLN A 106 18.25 30.08 11.75
C GLN A 106 19.02 31.41 11.76
N GLN A 107 20.34 31.37 11.59
CA GLN A 107 21.22 32.53 11.61
C GLN A 107 21.76 32.92 10.22
N LEU A 108 21.47 32.11 9.19
CA LEU A 108 21.89 32.42 7.82
C LEU A 108 21.14 33.63 7.29
N ASP A 109 21.83 34.41 6.45
CA ASP A 109 21.25 35.59 5.83
C ASP A 109 20.12 35.24 4.86
N ARG A 110 19.10 36.10 4.79
CA ARG A 110 17.87 35.82 4.01
C ARG A 110 18.09 35.86 2.49
N ASP A 111 19.20 36.42 2.05
CA ASP A 111 19.57 36.60 0.64
C ASP A 111 20.14 35.32 0.00
N GLY A 112 20.34 34.24 0.79
CA GLY A 112 20.58 32.89 0.28
C GLY A 112 22.01 32.61 -0.24
N GLN A 113 22.97 33.49 0.02
CA GLN A 113 24.37 33.32 -0.38
C GLN A 113 25.13 32.30 0.50
N GLN A 114 24.84 32.26 1.81
CA GLN A 114 25.47 31.34 2.75
C GLN A 114 24.68 30.03 2.88
N VAL A 115 25.39 28.89 3.00
CA VAL A 115 24.77 27.56 2.98
C VAL A 115 25.22 26.72 4.18
N ALA A 116 24.26 26.03 4.80
CA ALA A 116 24.52 24.98 5.79
C ALA A 116 24.06 23.61 5.27
N LEU A 117 24.96 22.62 5.29
CA LEU A 117 24.76 21.28 4.73
C LEU A 117 25.05 20.18 5.74
N ALA A 118 24.20 19.15 5.76
CA ALA A 118 24.47 17.90 6.48
C ALA A 118 24.99 16.83 5.53
N THR A 119 26.01 16.08 5.95
CA THR A 119 26.72 15.11 5.09
C THR A 119 26.23 13.67 5.22
N MET A 120 25.60 13.30 6.34
CA MET A 120 25.11 11.94 6.58
C MET A 120 23.60 11.93 6.89
N PRO A 121 22.89 10.84 6.53
CA PRO A 121 21.47 10.72 6.84
C PRO A 121 21.22 10.58 8.34
N HIS A 122 20.03 10.99 8.80
CA HIS A 122 19.54 10.59 10.11
C HIS A 122 19.29 9.06 10.12
N PRO A 123 19.42 8.33 11.26
CA PRO A 123 19.05 6.91 11.34
C PRO A 123 17.60 6.54 10.95
N HIS A 124 16.75 7.55 10.70
CA HIS A 124 15.35 7.38 10.28
C HIS A 124 15.11 7.96 8.87
N GLU A 125 16.13 8.50 8.21
CA GLU A 125 16.04 9.05 6.86
C GLU A 125 16.33 7.93 5.85
N VAL A 126 15.38 7.61 4.99
CA VAL A 126 15.52 6.55 3.97
C VAL A 126 16.21 7.14 2.73
N VAL A 127 17.52 7.34 2.82
CA VAL A 127 18.39 7.74 1.72
C VAL A 127 19.73 7.01 1.84
N ALA A 128 20.29 6.55 0.72
CA ALA A 128 21.58 5.91 0.72
C ALA A 128 22.68 6.90 1.17
N GLU A 129 23.59 6.44 2.03
CA GLU A 129 24.62 7.28 2.66
C GLU A 129 25.53 7.95 1.63
N ASP A 130 25.94 7.18 0.62
CA ASP A 130 26.72 7.64 -0.53
C ASP A 130 26.00 8.75 -1.31
N VAL A 131 24.70 8.61 -1.55
CA VAL A 131 23.88 9.61 -2.25
C VAL A 131 23.77 10.90 -1.43
N LYS A 132 23.60 10.80 -0.10
CA LYS A 132 23.56 11.98 0.78
C LYS A 132 24.89 12.73 0.75
N LEU A 133 25.99 11.99 0.87
CA LEU A 133 27.35 12.52 0.87
C LEU A 133 27.72 13.15 -0.48
N LEU A 134 27.48 12.46 -1.60
CA LEU A 134 27.75 12.97 -2.94
C LEU A 134 26.90 14.21 -3.26
N ARG A 135 25.65 14.26 -2.77
CA ARG A 135 24.82 15.47 -2.91
C ARG A 135 25.36 16.64 -2.10
N ALA A 136 25.89 16.38 -0.90
CA ALA A 136 26.58 17.40 -0.11
C ALA A 136 27.81 17.91 -0.86
N PHE A 137 28.69 17.03 -1.35
CA PHE A 137 29.86 17.42 -2.15
C PHE A 137 29.50 18.19 -3.42
N GLY A 138 28.45 17.78 -4.13
CA GLY A 138 27.98 18.52 -5.30
C GLY A 138 27.53 19.94 -4.97
N ARG A 139 26.87 20.14 -3.82
CA ARG A 139 26.49 21.47 -3.34
C ARG A 139 27.69 22.29 -2.88
N ILE A 140 28.65 21.67 -2.20
CA ILE A 140 29.90 22.32 -1.79
C ILE A 140 30.64 22.83 -3.04
N TRP A 141 30.77 21.99 -4.06
CA TRP A 141 31.40 22.34 -5.33
C TRP A 141 30.63 23.44 -6.09
N ALA A 142 29.30 23.37 -6.12
CA ALA A 142 28.46 24.39 -6.76
C ALA A 142 28.56 25.77 -6.09
N ASN A 143 28.98 25.83 -4.83
CA ASN A 143 29.24 27.08 -4.09
C ASN A 143 30.72 27.52 -4.18
N GLY A 144 31.46 27.03 -5.18
CA GLY A 144 32.81 27.52 -5.50
C GLY A 144 33.95 26.83 -4.75
N VAL A 145 33.67 25.84 -3.88
CA VAL A 145 34.71 25.09 -3.20
C VAL A 145 35.34 24.07 -4.14
N SER A 146 36.67 24.13 -4.28
CA SER A 146 37.41 23.15 -5.08
C SER A 146 37.44 21.79 -4.38
N ILE A 147 36.79 20.80 -4.98
CA ILE A 147 36.82 19.41 -4.52
C ILE A 147 37.89 18.64 -5.32
N ASN A 148 38.82 17.99 -4.62
CA ASN A 148 39.74 17.05 -5.26
C ASN A 148 39.03 15.71 -5.53
N TRP A 149 38.35 15.63 -6.67
CA TRP A 149 37.63 14.43 -7.09
C TRP A 149 38.52 13.20 -7.31
N ARG A 150 39.86 13.35 -7.42
CA ARG A 150 40.79 12.20 -7.54
C ARG A 150 40.81 11.35 -6.27
N ASN A 151 40.55 11.96 -5.12
CA ASN A 151 40.42 11.25 -3.84
C ASN A 151 39.16 10.39 -3.75
N LEU A 152 38.30 10.35 -4.78
CA LEU A 152 37.11 9.48 -4.88
C LEU A 152 37.28 8.39 -5.95
N THR A 153 38.51 8.19 -6.44
CA THR A 153 38.84 7.16 -7.46
C THR A 153 39.51 5.94 -6.81
N THR A 154 39.45 4.80 -7.49
CA THR A 154 39.87 3.47 -7.03
C THR A 154 41.35 3.32 -6.68
N GLU A 155 42.19 4.33 -6.96
CA GLU A 155 43.61 4.33 -6.62
C GLU A 155 43.88 4.62 -5.13
N ASN A 156 42.88 5.10 -4.38
CA ASN A 156 42.98 5.30 -2.93
C ASN A 156 42.09 4.26 -2.20
N ALA A 157 42.71 3.35 -1.44
CA ALA A 157 42.05 2.20 -0.83
C ALA A 157 40.93 2.58 0.16
N GLU A 158 41.07 3.71 0.87
CA GLU A 158 40.04 4.23 1.78
C GLU A 158 38.85 4.85 1.03
N ALA A 159 39.09 5.41 -0.16
CA ALA A 159 38.06 5.99 -1.02
C ALA A 159 37.27 4.94 -1.81
N ALA A 160 37.89 3.80 -2.14
CA ALA A 160 37.24 2.67 -2.79
C ALA A 160 36.07 2.12 -1.96
N ALA A 161 36.13 2.23 -0.62
CA ALA A 161 35.03 1.87 0.26
C ALA A 161 33.77 2.73 0.02
N LEU A 162 33.92 4.03 -0.26
CA LEU A 162 32.79 4.94 -0.49
C LEU A 162 32.06 4.70 -1.82
N THR A 163 32.77 4.24 -2.87
CA THR A 163 32.19 3.91 -4.17
C THR A 163 31.57 2.50 -4.25
N ASN A 164 31.86 1.64 -3.27
CA ASN A 164 31.42 0.24 -3.23
C ASN A 164 30.20 -0.02 -2.30
N LEU A 165 29.71 0.98 -1.57
CA LEU A 165 28.71 0.80 -0.51
C LEU A 165 27.24 0.65 -0.96
N ALA A 166 26.92 0.76 -2.26
CA ALA A 166 25.51 0.79 -2.71
C ALA A 166 25.13 -0.19 -3.85
N THR A 167 26.07 -0.90 -4.47
CA THR A 167 25.76 -1.87 -5.55
C THR A 167 26.77 -3.02 -5.60
N SER A 168 26.31 -4.24 -5.92
CA SER A 168 27.10 -5.49 -6.04
C SER A 168 28.17 -5.51 -7.15
N GLN A 169 28.48 -4.36 -7.76
CA GLN A 169 29.52 -4.22 -8.78
C GLN A 169 30.40 -3.01 -8.48
N PRO A 170 31.73 -3.14 -8.59
CA PRO A 170 32.66 -2.03 -8.40
C PRO A 170 32.41 -0.97 -9.48
N ARG A 171 32.06 0.25 -9.06
CA ARG A 171 31.95 1.39 -9.98
C ARG A 171 33.31 2.01 -10.19
N ASN A 172 33.78 2.04 -11.44
CA ASN A 172 34.97 2.78 -11.81
C ASN A 172 34.54 4.19 -12.29
N PRO A 173 34.81 5.28 -11.54
CA PRO A 173 34.42 6.62 -11.97
C PRO A 173 35.11 6.97 -13.29
N ARG A 174 34.33 7.35 -14.32
CA ARG A 174 34.87 7.76 -15.63
C ARG A 174 34.77 9.27 -15.78
N ARG A 175 35.82 9.90 -16.32
CA ARG A 175 35.75 11.29 -16.78
C ARG A 175 34.94 11.33 -18.08
N ILE A 176 33.95 12.20 -18.14
CA ILE A 176 33.18 12.46 -19.36
C ILE A 176 33.74 13.75 -19.97
N PRO A 177 34.24 13.74 -21.22
CA PRO A 177 34.64 14.98 -21.88
C PRO A 177 33.39 15.86 -22.10
N LEU A 178 33.48 17.13 -21.72
CA LEU A 178 32.44 18.13 -22.00
C LEU A 178 32.70 18.77 -23.38
N PRO A 179 31.66 19.18 -24.12
CA PRO A 179 31.82 19.77 -25.43
C PRO A 179 32.57 21.10 -25.32
N THR A 180 33.56 21.27 -26.17
CA THR A 180 34.31 22.54 -26.29
C THR A 180 33.64 23.52 -27.27
N TYR A 181 32.55 23.11 -27.93
CA TYR A 181 31.86 23.88 -28.96
C TYR A 181 30.35 23.99 -28.70
N PRO A 182 29.76 25.21 -28.63
CA PRO A 182 28.36 25.42 -28.19
C PRO A 182 27.26 24.80 -29.06
N PHE A 183 27.55 24.44 -30.32
CA PHE A 183 26.57 23.91 -31.28
C PHE A 183 26.75 22.42 -31.58
N GLU A 184 27.64 21.73 -30.86
CA GLU A 184 27.79 20.28 -31.02
C GLU A 184 26.57 19.57 -30.40
N THR A 185 25.74 18.92 -31.21
CA THR A 185 24.46 18.29 -30.79
C THR A 185 24.64 16.98 -29.99
N ARG A 186 25.83 16.73 -29.43
CA ARG A 186 26.07 15.58 -28.56
C ARG A 186 25.59 15.89 -27.15
N ARG A 187 24.84 14.95 -26.56
CA ARG A 187 24.31 15.04 -25.20
C ARG A 187 25.37 14.54 -24.22
N TYR A 188 25.91 15.43 -23.39
CA TYR A 188 26.99 15.13 -22.44
C TYR A 188 26.57 15.18 -20.95
N TRP A 189 25.32 15.56 -20.67
CA TRP A 189 24.78 15.52 -19.32
C TRP A 189 24.68 14.07 -18.84
N ILE A 190 25.08 13.82 -17.58
CA ILE A 190 24.71 12.58 -16.89
C ILE A 190 23.19 12.63 -16.79
N ASP A 191 22.51 11.95 -17.71
CA ASP A 191 21.11 11.64 -17.54
C ASP A 191 20.99 11.01 -16.15
N PRO A 192 20.09 11.48 -15.27
CA PRO A 192 19.86 10.84 -13.98
C PRO A 192 19.80 9.35 -14.27
N PRO A 193 20.61 8.52 -13.56
CA PRO A 193 20.97 7.17 -13.99
C PRO A 193 19.72 6.59 -14.56
N LEU A 194 19.71 6.33 -15.88
CA LEU A 194 18.47 6.07 -16.60
C LEU A 194 17.70 5.12 -15.71
N LEU A 195 16.66 5.66 -15.11
CA LEU A 195 15.58 4.89 -14.57
C LEU A 195 14.93 4.40 -15.86
N THR A 196 15.60 3.46 -16.53
CA THR A 196 15.10 2.80 -17.73
C THR A 196 13.72 2.27 -17.39
N THR A 197 13.54 1.83 -16.14
CA THR A 197 12.24 1.64 -15.48
C THR A 197 11.37 2.91 -15.48
N HIS A 198 11.70 4.01 -14.79
CA HIS A 198 10.75 5.15 -14.70
C HIS A 198 10.39 5.82 -16.05
N ARG A 199 11.25 5.82 -17.09
CA ARG A 199 10.82 6.26 -18.43
C ARG A 199 9.87 5.27 -19.10
N SER A 200 10.13 3.96 -19.01
CA SER A 200 9.20 2.93 -19.52
C SER A 200 7.86 2.90 -18.77
N LEU A 201 7.85 3.30 -17.50
CA LEU A 201 6.66 3.35 -16.63
C LEU A 201 5.78 4.59 -16.87
N GLN A 202 6.29 5.59 -17.59
CA GLN A 202 5.55 6.81 -17.94
C GLN A 202 5.00 6.78 -19.37
N VAL A 203 5.23 5.70 -20.12
CA VAL A 203 4.81 5.57 -21.51
C VAL A 203 3.80 4.44 -21.62
N ARG A 204 2.61 4.74 -22.17
CA ARG A 204 1.68 3.69 -22.59
C ARG A 204 2.30 2.92 -23.74
N GLN A 205 2.31 1.60 -23.65
CA GLN A 205 2.69 0.71 -24.73
C GLN A 205 1.61 0.73 -25.84
N PRO A 206 1.93 0.32 -27.07
CA PRO A 206 0.92 -0.01 -28.08
C PRO A 206 0.02 -1.17 -27.62
N ILE A 207 -1.24 -1.20 -28.07
CA ILE A 207 -2.22 -2.22 -27.65
C ILE A 207 -1.77 -3.67 -27.90
N ASP A 208 -0.96 -3.91 -28.94
CA ASP A 208 -0.38 -5.23 -29.24
C ASP A 208 0.56 -5.73 -28.13
N ASN A 209 1.04 -4.83 -27.28
CA ASN A 209 1.97 -5.10 -26.18
C ASN A 209 1.32 -5.04 -24.79
N TRP A 210 -0.01 -5.11 -24.71
CA TRP A 210 -0.72 -4.99 -23.42
C TRP A 210 -1.00 -6.32 -22.73
N PHE A 211 -0.73 -7.44 -23.39
CA PHE A 211 -1.12 -8.76 -22.91
C PHE A 211 0.06 -9.47 -22.27
N TYR A 212 -0.14 -9.97 -21.05
CA TYR A 212 0.89 -10.66 -20.28
C TYR A 212 0.34 -11.91 -19.64
N ALA A 213 1.15 -12.96 -19.55
CA ALA A 213 0.82 -14.19 -18.85
C ALA A 213 1.91 -14.53 -17.83
N PRO A 214 1.55 -15.15 -16.68
CA PRO A 214 2.55 -15.68 -15.78
C PRO A 214 3.23 -16.90 -16.41
N THR A 215 4.55 -16.91 -16.43
CA THR A 215 5.36 -18.05 -16.87
C THR A 215 6.32 -18.46 -15.76
N TRP A 216 6.90 -19.65 -15.88
CA TRP A 216 7.76 -20.22 -14.85
C TRP A 216 9.10 -20.60 -15.45
N GLN A 217 10.17 -20.01 -14.91
CA GLN A 217 11.53 -20.34 -15.30
C GLN A 217 12.17 -21.21 -14.22
N ARG A 218 12.74 -22.34 -14.64
CA ARG A 218 13.53 -23.18 -13.74
C ARG A 218 14.79 -22.43 -13.33
N CYS A 219 15.10 -22.44 -12.04
CA CYS A 219 16.29 -21.79 -11.48
C CYS A 219 16.87 -22.64 -10.35
N GLN A 220 18.13 -22.39 -10.01
CA GLN A 220 18.73 -22.91 -8.79
C GLN A 220 18.70 -21.84 -7.71
N LEU A 221 18.63 -22.27 -6.46
CA LEU A 221 18.78 -21.39 -5.32
C LEU A 221 20.26 -20.99 -5.21
N ALA A 222 20.55 -19.70 -5.05
CA ALA A 222 21.90 -19.25 -4.77
C ALA A 222 22.36 -19.80 -3.41
N GLN A 223 23.62 -20.24 -3.32
CA GLN A 223 24.18 -20.63 -2.02
C GLN A 223 24.24 -19.38 -1.13
N PRO A 224 23.78 -19.47 0.14
CA PRO A 224 23.87 -18.34 1.05
C PRO A 224 25.35 -18.00 1.30
N GLU A 225 25.74 -16.74 1.06
CA GLU A 225 27.14 -16.29 1.23
C GLU A 225 27.61 -16.33 2.69
N THR A 226 26.69 -16.32 3.66
CA THR A 226 26.97 -16.43 5.09
C THR A 226 25.82 -17.10 5.83
N GLN A 227 26.11 -18.06 6.72
CA GLN A 227 25.15 -18.53 7.73
C GLN A 227 24.82 -17.36 8.67
N LYS A 228 23.60 -16.82 8.55
CA LYS A 228 23.09 -15.82 9.51
C LYS A 228 22.34 -16.54 10.61
N THR A 229 22.73 -16.27 11.85
CA THR A 229 21.91 -16.61 13.02
C THR A 229 20.71 -15.66 13.08
N GLY A 230 19.52 -16.19 13.34
CA GLY A 230 18.30 -15.39 13.45
C GLY A 230 17.20 -16.14 14.20
N HIS A 231 16.14 -15.41 14.57
CA HIS A 231 14.97 -15.96 15.26
C HIS A 231 13.79 -16.07 14.30
N THR A 232 13.28 -17.29 14.15
CA THR A 232 12.17 -17.64 13.27
C THR A 232 10.96 -18.07 14.09
N LEU A 233 9.81 -17.43 13.85
CA LEU A 233 8.51 -17.89 14.33
C LEU A 233 7.84 -18.73 13.22
N LEU A 234 7.67 -20.03 13.45
CA LEU A 234 6.98 -20.95 12.56
C LEU A 234 5.52 -21.10 12.99
N LEU A 235 4.61 -20.50 12.22
CA LEU A 235 3.16 -20.59 12.39
C LEU A 235 2.63 -21.76 11.55
N THR A 236 2.27 -22.87 12.20
CA THR A 236 1.90 -24.09 11.47
C THR A 236 0.97 -25.03 12.24
N ASP A 237 0.16 -25.77 11.48
CA ASP A 237 -0.66 -26.90 11.91
C ASP A 237 -0.18 -28.23 11.27
N GLN A 238 1.06 -28.28 10.80
CA GLN A 238 1.68 -29.45 10.17
C GLN A 238 2.84 -29.99 11.03
N PRO A 239 2.57 -30.78 12.09
CA PRO A 239 3.60 -31.16 13.06
C PRO A 239 4.75 -31.99 12.45
N GLU A 240 4.45 -32.86 11.48
CA GLU A 240 5.46 -33.71 10.84
C GLU A 240 6.44 -32.91 9.97
N LEU A 241 5.92 -32.03 9.12
CA LEU A 241 6.74 -31.14 8.31
C LEU A 241 7.46 -30.10 9.19
N ALA A 242 6.79 -29.60 10.24
CA ALA A 242 7.39 -28.67 11.18
C ALA A 242 8.62 -29.26 11.87
N ALA A 243 8.55 -30.52 12.33
CA ALA A 243 9.69 -31.20 12.96
C ALA A 243 10.91 -31.25 12.02
N GLN A 244 10.72 -31.68 10.77
CA GLN A 244 11.81 -31.75 9.78
C GLN A 244 12.36 -30.36 9.42
N LEU A 245 11.48 -29.37 9.28
CA LEU A 245 11.86 -28.00 8.96
C LEU A 245 12.64 -27.35 10.10
N VAL A 246 12.23 -27.56 11.35
CA VAL A 246 12.93 -27.07 12.55
C VAL A 246 14.33 -27.65 12.60
N THR A 247 14.49 -28.97 12.46
CA THR A 247 15.81 -29.61 12.42
C THR A 247 16.69 -29.01 11.32
N SER A 248 16.12 -28.76 10.13
CA SER A 248 16.87 -28.16 9.01
C SER A 248 17.27 -26.70 9.26
N LEU A 249 16.39 -25.91 9.88
CA LEU A 249 16.63 -24.51 10.21
C LEU A 249 17.65 -24.35 11.37
N GLU A 250 17.56 -25.18 12.40
CA GLU A 250 18.52 -25.21 13.51
C GLU A 250 19.92 -25.60 13.04
N ALA A 251 20.02 -26.55 12.11
CA ALA A 251 21.29 -26.89 11.45
C ALA A 251 21.88 -25.72 10.64
N MET A 252 21.06 -24.75 10.23
CA MET A 252 21.49 -23.50 9.58
C MET A 252 21.72 -22.35 10.57
N GLY A 253 21.62 -22.59 11.89
CA GLY A 253 21.87 -21.61 12.94
C GLY A 253 20.66 -20.73 13.30
N GLN A 254 19.44 -21.11 12.90
CA GLN A 254 18.21 -20.41 13.27
C GLN A 254 17.68 -20.91 14.62
N GLN A 255 17.20 -19.99 15.46
CA GLN A 255 16.38 -20.34 16.62
C GLN A 255 14.90 -20.33 16.22
N VAL A 256 14.22 -21.46 16.37
CA VAL A 256 12.85 -21.63 15.89
C VAL A 256 11.87 -21.73 17.05
N VAL A 257 10.85 -20.87 17.05
CA VAL A 257 9.68 -20.97 17.93
C VAL A 257 8.50 -21.46 17.09
N ILE A 258 7.86 -22.55 17.51
CA ILE A 258 6.70 -23.11 16.80
C ILE A 258 5.43 -22.66 17.51
N SER A 259 4.42 -22.26 16.74
CA SER A 259 3.09 -21.98 17.27
C SER A 259 1.99 -22.43 16.31
N ALA A 260 0.92 -22.98 16.88
CA ALA A 260 -0.32 -23.28 16.15
C ALA A 260 -1.36 -22.14 16.24
N GLU A 261 -0.99 -21.00 16.84
CA GLU A 261 -1.84 -19.81 16.96
C GLU A 261 -2.30 -19.33 15.57
N ARG A 262 -3.57 -18.96 15.48
CA ARG A 262 -4.22 -18.54 14.23
C ARG A 262 -4.92 -17.20 14.32
N ASP A 263 -5.14 -16.67 15.52
CA ASP A 263 -5.99 -15.48 15.73
C ASP A 263 -5.33 -14.45 16.67
N ASN A 264 -4.71 -14.87 17.78
CA ASN A 264 -4.16 -13.95 18.80
C ASN A 264 -2.65 -13.68 18.64
N PHE A 265 -2.28 -13.07 17.52
CA PHE A 265 -0.88 -12.78 17.22
C PHE A 265 -0.26 -11.67 18.08
N THR A 266 -1.05 -10.74 18.62
CA THR A 266 -0.51 -9.66 19.45
C THR A 266 0.15 -10.20 20.72
N ALA A 267 -0.50 -11.14 21.41
CA ALA A 267 0.07 -11.79 22.59
C ALA A 267 1.33 -12.58 22.22
N LEU A 268 1.27 -13.34 21.12
CA LEU A 268 2.39 -14.16 20.64
C LEU A 268 3.62 -13.31 20.28
N LEU A 269 3.43 -12.24 19.51
CA LEU A 269 4.51 -11.34 19.10
C LEU A 269 5.10 -10.55 20.28
N THR A 270 4.32 -10.30 21.33
CA THR A 270 4.80 -9.64 22.56
C THR A 270 5.62 -10.60 23.43
N ALA A 271 5.22 -11.87 23.48
CA ALA A 271 5.91 -12.90 24.27
C ALA A 271 7.19 -13.42 23.59
N THR A 272 7.33 -13.22 22.28
CA THR A 272 8.49 -13.68 21.50
C THR A 272 9.55 -12.59 21.45
N ALA A 273 10.83 -12.95 21.62
CA ALA A 273 11.96 -12.02 21.52
C ALA A 273 12.09 -11.39 20.11
N ALA A 274 13.15 -10.60 19.87
CA ALA A 274 13.38 -9.96 18.57
C ALA A 274 13.38 -10.99 17.42
N LEU A 275 12.32 -10.98 16.60
CA LEU A 275 12.14 -11.86 15.44
C LEU A 275 12.72 -11.26 14.17
N ASP A 276 13.44 -12.09 13.43
CA ASP A 276 13.95 -11.80 12.08
C ASP A 276 12.99 -12.33 11.00
N HIS A 277 12.28 -13.42 11.31
CA HIS A 277 11.43 -14.12 10.35
C HIS A 277 10.14 -14.68 10.96
N ILE A 278 9.02 -14.54 10.27
CA ILE A 278 7.78 -15.30 10.48
C ILE A 278 7.51 -16.19 9.26
N VAL A 279 7.25 -17.47 9.49
CA VAL A 279 6.90 -18.44 8.44
C VAL A 279 5.46 -18.91 8.66
N CYS A 280 4.57 -18.62 7.72
CA CYS A 280 3.20 -19.11 7.68
C CYS A 280 3.14 -20.38 6.82
N LEU A 281 2.87 -21.52 7.46
CA LEU A 281 2.72 -22.82 6.80
C LEU A 281 1.45 -23.49 7.35
N TRP A 282 0.31 -23.21 6.71
CA TRP A 282 -0.99 -23.70 7.13
C TRP A 282 -1.57 -24.68 6.12
N LYS A 283 -2.20 -25.75 6.61
CA LYS A 283 -2.96 -26.67 5.77
C LYS A 283 -4.24 -26.00 5.24
N PRO A 284 -4.63 -26.25 3.97
CA PRO A 284 -5.93 -25.85 3.47
C PRO A 284 -7.05 -26.56 4.25
N SER A 285 -8.03 -25.79 4.73
CA SER A 285 -9.21 -26.33 5.41
C SER A 285 -10.37 -26.48 4.43
N ALA A 286 -10.99 -27.67 4.39
CA ALA A 286 -12.17 -27.92 3.56
C ALA A 286 -13.43 -27.25 4.13
N THR A 287 -13.54 -27.14 5.46
CA THR A 287 -14.71 -26.57 6.16
C THR A 287 -14.59 -25.07 6.39
N GLN A 288 -13.35 -24.54 6.46
CA GLN A 288 -13.08 -23.12 6.64
C GLN A 288 -12.07 -22.62 5.58
N PRO A 289 -12.45 -22.54 4.30
CA PRO A 289 -11.50 -22.27 3.20
C PRO A 289 -10.71 -20.96 3.35
N LEU A 290 -11.31 -19.94 4.00
CA LEU A 290 -10.69 -18.62 4.21
C LEU A 290 -9.95 -18.48 5.55
N GLN A 291 -9.82 -19.54 6.36
CA GLN A 291 -9.16 -19.46 7.65
C GLN A 291 -7.72 -18.94 7.55
N GLY A 292 -6.96 -19.39 6.55
CA GLY A 292 -5.59 -18.89 6.33
C GLY A 292 -5.54 -17.39 5.98
N PHE A 293 -6.53 -16.89 5.23
CA PHE A 293 -6.65 -15.46 4.95
C PHE A 293 -7.00 -14.68 6.23
N ASP A 294 -7.91 -15.21 7.04
CA ASP A 294 -8.32 -14.59 8.31
C ASP A 294 -7.16 -14.50 9.30
N SER A 295 -6.38 -15.58 9.41
CA SER A 295 -5.15 -15.59 10.21
C SER A 295 -4.13 -14.59 9.69
N LEU A 296 -3.97 -14.46 8.38
CA LEU A 296 -3.05 -13.48 7.80
C LEU A 296 -3.51 -12.03 8.03
N LEU A 297 -4.82 -11.78 8.03
CA LEU A 297 -5.39 -10.48 8.41
C LEU A 297 -5.07 -10.14 9.87
N ALA A 298 -5.32 -11.07 10.79
CA ALA A 298 -5.03 -10.89 12.20
C ALA A 298 -3.52 -10.67 12.45
N LEU A 299 -2.67 -11.43 11.75
CA LEU A 299 -1.22 -11.25 11.81
C LEU A 299 -0.80 -9.86 11.30
N GLY A 300 -1.32 -9.45 10.15
CA GLY A 300 -1.07 -8.12 9.59
C GLY A 300 -1.49 -6.98 10.53
N GLN A 301 -2.61 -7.14 11.23
CA GLN A 301 -3.07 -6.19 12.25
C GLN A 301 -2.14 -6.12 13.46
N ALA A 302 -1.72 -7.28 13.99
CA ALA A 302 -0.78 -7.33 15.09
C ALA A 302 0.59 -6.74 14.72
N LEU A 303 1.06 -6.99 13.50
CA LEU A 303 2.29 -6.41 12.97
C LEU A 303 2.18 -4.89 12.77
N ALA A 304 1.05 -4.39 12.29
CA ALA A 304 0.84 -2.95 12.11
C ALA A 304 0.72 -2.19 13.45
N GLN A 305 0.32 -2.86 14.53
CA GLN A 305 0.19 -2.28 15.87
C GLN A 305 1.49 -2.32 16.67
N THR A 306 2.45 -3.15 16.28
CA THR A 306 3.75 -3.27 16.95
C THR A 306 4.75 -2.34 16.27
N GLU A 307 5.23 -1.31 16.98
CA GLU A 307 6.28 -0.43 16.46
C GLU A 307 7.59 -1.22 16.33
N ARG A 308 8.00 -1.53 15.10
CA ARG A 308 9.25 -2.26 14.80
C ARG A 308 10.22 -1.37 14.04
N THR A 309 11.43 -1.25 14.57
CA THR A 309 12.55 -0.55 13.92
C THR A 309 13.40 -1.48 13.05
N GLN A 310 13.38 -2.79 13.35
CA GLN A 310 14.12 -3.82 12.62
C GLN A 310 13.31 -4.36 11.43
N SER A 311 14.03 -4.83 10.40
CA SER A 311 13.41 -5.52 9.26
C SER A 311 12.88 -6.88 9.68
N LEU A 312 11.69 -7.23 9.20
CA LEU A 312 11.07 -8.52 9.39
C LEU A 312 10.79 -9.17 8.03
N LYS A 313 11.11 -10.45 7.89
CA LYS A 313 10.70 -11.26 6.74
C LYS A 313 9.44 -12.05 7.10
N LEU A 314 8.47 -12.10 6.21
CA LEU A 314 7.31 -12.97 6.28
C LEU A 314 7.31 -13.93 5.09
N SER A 315 7.49 -15.22 5.33
CA SER A 315 7.35 -16.25 4.30
C SER A 315 5.96 -16.87 4.36
N VAL A 316 5.22 -16.79 3.27
CA VAL A 316 3.91 -17.42 3.13
C VAL A 316 4.07 -18.63 2.21
N ILE A 317 3.86 -19.82 2.77
CA ILE A 317 4.02 -21.10 2.08
C ILE A 317 2.62 -21.67 1.82
N THR A 318 2.29 -21.91 0.56
CA THR A 318 0.99 -22.47 0.15
C THR A 318 1.16 -23.70 -0.72
N PRO A 319 0.24 -24.69 -0.65
CA PRO A 319 0.24 -25.82 -1.57
C PRO A 319 -0.50 -25.49 -2.88
N ALA A 320 0.17 -25.72 -4.01
CA ALA A 320 -0.33 -25.76 -5.37
C ALA A 320 -1.30 -24.62 -5.71
N VAL A 321 -0.88 -23.37 -5.59
CA VAL A 321 -1.72 -22.21 -6.00
C VAL A 321 -1.52 -21.81 -7.45
N ALA A 322 -0.51 -22.34 -8.13
CA ALA A 322 -0.24 -22.08 -9.53
C ALA A 322 0.12 -23.36 -10.31
N ARG A 323 -0.25 -23.39 -11.58
CA ARG A 323 0.16 -24.43 -12.52
C ARG A 323 1.59 -24.12 -12.99
N VAL A 324 2.54 -25.00 -12.69
CA VAL A 324 3.97 -24.81 -13.00
C VAL A 324 4.42 -25.83 -14.03
N VAL A 325 4.16 -27.11 -13.77
CA VAL A 325 4.56 -28.23 -14.65
C VAL A 325 3.36 -28.93 -15.32
N GLY A 326 2.13 -28.61 -14.91
CA GLY A 326 0.91 -29.01 -15.59
C GLY A 326 0.13 -30.16 -14.95
N ASN A 327 0.74 -30.94 -14.05
CA ASN A 327 0.10 -32.09 -13.38
C ASN A 327 -0.40 -31.79 -11.96
N GLU A 328 -0.37 -30.53 -11.53
CA GLU A 328 -0.75 -30.15 -10.17
C GLU A 328 -2.27 -30.10 -9.97
N THR A 329 -2.71 -30.56 -8.79
CA THR A 329 -4.07 -30.31 -8.28
C THR A 329 -4.07 -28.99 -7.53
N LEU A 330 -4.64 -27.94 -8.13
CA LEU A 330 -4.53 -26.60 -7.57
C LEU A 330 -5.51 -26.34 -6.41
N HIS A 331 -5.05 -25.63 -5.38
CA HIS A 331 -5.85 -25.14 -4.26
C HIS A 331 -6.14 -23.64 -4.42
N ALA A 332 -7.03 -23.27 -5.34
CA ALA A 332 -7.26 -21.87 -5.74
C ALA A 332 -7.54 -20.90 -4.57
N VAL A 333 -8.24 -21.35 -3.52
CA VAL A 333 -8.53 -20.51 -2.34
C VAL A 333 -7.25 -20.12 -1.59
N GLN A 334 -6.21 -20.95 -1.60
CA GLN A 334 -4.93 -20.62 -0.96
C GLN A 334 -4.19 -19.48 -1.68
N ALA A 335 -4.51 -19.20 -2.95
CA ALA A 335 -3.94 -18.04 -3.66
C ALA A 335 -4.32 -16.70 -3.00
N THR A 336 -5.39 -16.68 -2.18
CA THR A 336 -5.76 -15.51 -1.36
C THR A 336 -4.64 -15.06 -0.44
N LEU A 337 -3.87 -16.00 0.13
CA LEU A 337 -2.76 -15.67 1.02
C LEU A 337 -1.63 -14.95 0.27
N HIS A 338 -1.30 -15.39 -0.94
CA HIS A 338 -0.28 -14.73 -1.76
C HIS A 338 -0.70 -13.31 -2.15
N GLY A 339 -1.96 -13.12 -2.56
CA GLY A 339 -2.49 -11.79 -2.86
C GLY A 339 -2.45 -10.86 -1.64
N ALA A 340 -2.97 -11.32 -0.51
CA ALA A 340 -2.99 -10.58 0.75
C ALA A 340 -1.58 -10.20 1.25
N ALA A 341 -0.65 -11.15 1.23
CA ALA A 341 0.71 -10.93 1.74
C ALA A 341 1.48 -9.88 0.93
N ARG A 342 1.25 -9.76 -0.39
CA ARG A 342 1.84 -8.67 -1.20
C ARG A 342 1.47 -7.29 -0.66
N VAL A 343 0.22 -7.12 -0.21
CA VAL A 343 -0.26 -5.85 0.35
C VAL A 343 0.34 -5.59 1.73
N LEU A 344 0.55 -6.64 2.54
CA LEU A 344 1.26 -6.47 3.83
C LEU A 344 2.66 -5.89 3.65
N ALA A 345 3.40 -6.32 2.64
CA ALA A 345 4.73 -5.76 2.34
C ALA A 345 4.69 -4.25 1.99
N GLN A 346 3.54 -3.74 1.54
CA GLN A 346 3.35 -2.33 1.19
C GLN A 346 2.83 -1.51 2.36
N GLU A 347 1.99 -2.09 3.22
CA GLU A 347 1.33 -1.38 4.32
C GLU A 347 2.08 -1.45 5.65
N VAL A 348 2.71 -2.59 5.95
CA VAL A 348 3.39 -2.81 7.23
C VAL A 348 4.84 -2.31 7.12
N PRO A 349 5.26 -1.35 7.97
CA PRO A 349 6.63 -0.83 7.94
C PRO A 349 7.66 -1.93 8.18
N ASN A 350 8.79 -1.85 7.49
CA ASN A 350 9.94 -2.76 7.63
C ASN A 350 9.63 -4.25 7.36
N LEU A 351 8.45 -4.57 6.82
CA LEU A 351 8.06 -5.92 6.45
C LEU A 351 8.46 -6.21 5.00
N THR A 352 9.06 -7.36 4.79
CA THR A 352 9.26 -7.95 3.47
C THR A 352 8.55 -9.28 3.40
N VAL A 353 8.14 -9.69 2.21
CA VAL A 353 7.35 -10.91 2.02
C VAL A 353 7.99 -11.79 0.97
N ALA A 354 8.09 -13.08 1.28
CA ALA A 354 8.46 -14.14 0.33
C ALA A 354 7.23 -15.05 0.10
N LEU A 355 6.94 -15.35 -1.16
CA LEU A 355 5.78 -16.18 -1.55
C LEU A 355 6.29 -17.50 -2.10
N VAL A 356 5.96 -18.60 -1.44
CA VAL A 356 6.47 -19.93 -1.78
C VAL A 356 5.31 -20.87 -2.06
N ASP A 357 5.26 -21.40 -3.27
CA ASP A 357 4.24 -22.35 -3.70
C ASP A 357 4.82 -23.77 -3.82
N VAL A 358 4.29 -24.76 -3.10
CA VAL A 358 4.82 -26.13 -3.09
C VAL A 358 3.82 -27.09 -3.72
N ALA A 359 4.25 -28.21 -4.31
CA ALA A 359 3.31 -29.16 -4.93
C ALA A 359 2.27 -29.69 -3.92
N GLU A 360 2.74 -30.08 -2.74
CA GLU A 360 1.95 -30.60 -1.64
C GLU A 360 2.72 -30.44 -0.32
N LEU A 361 2.01 -30.43 0.81
CA LEU A 361 2.65 -30.32 2.14
C LEU A 361 2.98 -31.68 2.77
N GLY A 362 2.46 -32.78 2.23
CA GLY A 362 2.60 -34.13 2.80
C GLY A 362 3.47 -35.11 2.00
N GLY A 363 4.17 -34.64 0.96
CA GLY A 363 4.98 -35.48 0.07
C GLY A 363 6.34 -35.86 0.66
N ASN A 364 7.41 -35.70 -0.12
CA ASN A 364 8.77 -35.92 0.37
C ASN A 364 9.17 -34.84 1.40
N LEU A 365 8.88 -35.11 2.68
CA LEU A 365 9.06 -34.16 3.78
C LEU A 365 10.52 -33.75 3.98
N VAL A 366 11.47 -34.67 3.81
CA VAL A 366 12.90 -34.39 3.96
C VAL A 366 13.38 -33.41 2.90
N TRP A 367 13.05 -33.69 1.64
CA TRP A 367 13.37 -32.78 0.54
C TRP A 367 12.69 -31.43 0.73
N LEU A 368 11.39 -31.44 1.07
CA LEU A 368 10.60 -30.22 1.24
C LEU A 368 11.15 -29.34 2.37
N ALA A 369 11.46 -29.93 3.53
CA ALA A 369 12.09 -29.22 4.64
C ALA A 369 13.47 -28.65 4.26
N GLY A 370 14.27 -29.41 3.50
CA GLY A 370 15.58 -28.96 3.02
C GLY A 370 15.48 -27.76 2.08
N VAL A 371 14.57 -27.78 1.10
CA VAL A 371 14.42 -26.64 0.18
C VAL A 371 13.74 -25.43 0.85
N LEU A 372 12.77 -25.66 1.73
CA LEU A 372 12.10 -24.57 2.45
C LEU A 372 13.04 -23.88 3.43
N SER A 373 13.85 -24.61 4.20
CA SER A 373 14.84 -24.01 5.10
C SER A 373 15.85 -23.15 4.33
N ALA A 374 16.34 -23.63 3.19
CA ALA A 374 17.24 -22.87 2.34
C ALA A 374 16.57 -21.59 1.77
N GLU A 375 15.31 -21.65 1.33
CA GLU A 375 14.56 -20.48 0.84
C GLU A 375 14.25 -19.47 1.95
N ILE A 376 13.94 -19.97 3.15
CA ILE A 376 13.69 -19.15 4.34
C ILE A 376 14.93 -18.32 4.68
N CYS A 377 16.13 -18.90 4.56
CA CYS A 377 17.39 -18.20 4.80
C CYS A 377 17.86 -17.27 3.66
N GLN A 378 17.20 -17.25 2.49
CA GLN A 378 17.56 -16.31 1.43
C GLN A 378 17.25 -14.85 1.80
N PRO A 379 17.99 -13.88 1.25
CA PRO A 379 17.62 -12.47 1.36
C PRO A 379 16.22 -12.21 0.78
N ASN A 380 15.61 -11.12 1.23
CA ASN A 380 14.22 -10.78 0.91
C ASN A 380 14.00 -10.63 -0.60
N THR A 381 13.09 -11.44 -1.16
CA THR A 381 12.59 -11.27 -2.53
C THR A 381 11.06 -11.28 -2.50
N VAL A 382 10.43 -10.30 -3.18
CA VAL A 382 8.96 -10.22 -3.35
C VAL A 382 8.49 -11.07 -4.55
N GLN A 383 9.40 -11.85 -5.11
CA GLN A 383 9.15 -12.73 -6.24
C GLN A 383 8.48 -14.02 -5.74
N ARG A 384 7.51 -14.52 -6.50
CA ARG A 384 6.88 -15.80 -6.19
C ARG A 384 7.76 -16.92 -6.71
N VAL A 385 8.03 -17.90 -5.86
CA VAL A 385 8.81 -19.09 -6.20
C VAL A 385 7.93 -20.30 -6.04
N ALA A 386 8.21 -21.34 -6.83
CA ALA A 386 7.53 -22.61 -6.71
C ALA A 386 8.52 -23.77 -6.60
N TYR A 387 8.17 -24.74 -5.77
CA TYR A 387 8.89 -25.99 -5.62
C TYR A 387 8.02 -27.11 -6.17
N ARG A 388 8.53 -27.76 -7.22
CA ARG A 388 7.95 -28.96 -7.83
C ARG A 388 9.07 -29.97 -7.91
N TYR A 389 8.99 -31.03 -7.13
CA TYR A 389 10.10 -31.97 -6.95
C TYR A 389 10.72 -32.38 -8.29
N PRO A 390 12.05 -32.31 -8.46
CA PRO A 390 13.07 -31.84 -7.51
C PRO A 390 13.51 -30.37 -7.75
N PHE A 391 12.76 -29.59 -8.51
CA PHE A 391 13.19 -28.29 -9.03
C PHE A 391 12.53 -27.09 -8.35
N ARG A 392 13.31 -25.99 -8.32
CA ARG A 392 12.84 -24.66 -8.00
C ARG A 392 12.50 -23.90 -9.28
N TRP A 393 11.41 -23.16 -9.21
CA TRP A 393 10.88 -22.34 -10.28
C TRP A 393 10.65 -20.93 -9.77
N VAL A 394 10.80 -19.96 -10.65
CA VAL A 394 10.54 -18.57 -10.36
C VAL A 394 9.47 -18.05 -11.32
N GLU A 395 8.48 -17.34 -10.78
CA GLU A 395 7.45 -16.72 -11.61
C GLU A 395 8.05 -15.53 -12.36
N LEU A 396 7.83 -15.52 -13.67
CA LEU A 396 8.03 -14.38 -14.56
C LEU A 396 6.67 -13.90 -15.07
N ILE A 397 6.66 -12.65 -15.52
CA ILE A 397 5.53 -12.08 -16.26
C ILE A 397 6.06 -11.78 -17.65
N GLU A 398 5.58 -12.51 -18.64
CA GLU A 398 6.01 -12.35 -20.02
C GLU A 398 4.89 -11.79 -20.87
N GLN A 399 5.27 -10.92 -21.81
CA GLN A 399 4.35 -10.40 -22.79
C GLN A 399 3.96 -11.52 -23.76
N VAL A 400 2.67 -11.63 -24.07
CA VAL A 400 2.13 -12.63 -25.00
C VAL A 400 1.43 -11.92 -26.16
N ALA A 401 1.50 -12.51 -27.35
CA ALA A 401 0.84 -11.96 -28.53
C ALA A 401 -0.60 -12.47 -28.62
N LEU A 402 -1.57 -11.55 -28.52
CA LEU A 402 -2.99 -11.81 -28.84
C LEU A 402 -3.39 -10.93 -30.04
N PRO A 403 -3.16 -11.39 -31.29
CA PRO A 403 -3.52 -10.65 -32.48
C PRO A 403 -5.03 -10.39 -32.57
N ALA A 404 -5.44 -9.36 -33.31
CA ALA A 404 -6.86 -9.16 -33.62
C ALA A 404 -7.40 -10.32 -34.47
N SER A 405 -8.66 -10.68 -34.25
CA SER A 405 -9.37 -11.72 -35.01
C SER A 405 -10.81 -11.28 -35.26
N ASP A 406 -11.27 -11.44 -36.49
CA ASP A 406 -12.67 -11.23 -36.87
C ASP A 406 -13.56 -12.43 -36.46
N LYS A 407 -12.96 -13.56 -36.10
CA LYS A 407 -13.65 -14.76 -35.65
C LYS A 407 -13.63 -14.82 -34.13
N LEU A 408 -14.76 -14.42 -33.52
CA LEU A 408 -14.98 -14.56 -32.10
C LEU A 408 -15.84 -15.80 -31.81
N PRO A 409 -15.64 -16.50 -30.68
CA PRO A 409 -16.50 -17.60 -30.24
C PRO A 409 -17.81 -17.04 -29.69
N LEU A 410 -18.58 -16.39 -30.56
CA LEU A 410 -19.85 -15.76 -30.27
C LEU A 410 -20.93 -16.25 -31.24
N LYS A 411 -22.03 -16.74 -30.69
CA LYS A 411 -23.24 -17.08 -31.44
C LYS A 411 -24.16 -15.85 -31.58
N LYS A 412 -24.54 -15.51 -32.81
CA LYS A 412 -25.47 -14.40 -33.11
C LYS A 412 -26.82 -14.55 -32.41
N ALA A 413 -27.39 -15.76 -32.38
CA ALA A 413 -28.62 -16.06 -31.65
C ALA A 413 -28.36 -16.55 -30.19
N GLY A 414 -27.16 -16.31 -29.66
CA GLY A 414 -26.76 -16.79 -28.33
C GLY A 414 -27.29 -15.97 -27.17
N VAL A 415 -27.24 -16.55 -25.98
CA VAL A 415 -27.68 -15.95 -24.71
C VAL A 415 -26.49 -15.85 -23.75
N TYR A 416 -26.11 -14.61 -23.38
CA TYR A 416 -24.96 -14.38 -22.50
C TYR A 416 -25.38 -13.75 -21.19
N LEU A 417 -24.93 -14.33 -20.09
CA LEU A 417 -25.19 -13.82 -18.73
C LEU A 417 -24.02 -12.95 -18.27
N ILE A 418 -24.34 -11.76 -17.76
CA ILE A 418 -23.36 -10.84 -17.19
C ILE A 418 -23.74 -10.54 -15.74
N THR A 419 -22.96 -11.08 -14.80
CA THR A 419 -23.14 -10.73 -13.38
C THR A 419 -22.53 -9.37 -13.08
N GLY A 420 -23.15 -8.59 -12.19
CA GLY A 420 -22.77 -7.19 -12.04
C GLY A 420 -23.04 -6.38 -13.31
N GLY A 421 -24.00 -6.82 -14.13
CA GLY A 421 -24.20 -6.36 -15.50
C GLY A 421 -24.63 -4.90 -15.63
N LEU A 422 -25.19 -4.30 -14.56
CA LEU A 422 -25.53 -2.87 -14.53
C LEU A 422 -24.38 -1.96 -14.05
N GLY A 423 -23.23 -2.54 -13.70
CA GLY A 423 -22.01 -1.78 -13.42
C GLY A 423 -21.36 -1.27 -14.72
N GLY A 424 -20.48 -0.27 -14.62
CA GLY A 424 -19.85 0.34 -15.81
C GLY A 424 -19.11 -0.68 -16.70
N LEU A 425 -18.39 -1.64 -16.12
CA LEU A 425 -17.73 -2.72 -16.86
C LEU A 425 -18.76 -3.68 -17.49
N GLY A 426 -19.78 -4.08 -16.71
CA GLY A 426 -20.84 -4.97 -17.20
C GLY A 426 -21.59 -4.40 -18.40
N LEU A 427 -21.96 -3.12 -18.35
CA LEU A 427 -22.61 -2.42 -19.46
C LEU A 427 -21.68 -2.23 -20.66
N THR A 428 -20.39 -2.01 -20.43
CA THR A 428 -19.38 -1.92 -21.51
C THR A 428 -19.28 -3.26 -22.25
N MET A 429 -19.26 -4.39 -21.52
CA MET A 429 -19.23 -5.72 -22.11
C MET A 429 -20.56 -6.11 -22.77
N ALA A 430 -21.69 -5.73 -22.18
CA ALA A 430 -23.00 -5.92 -22.81
C ALA A 430 -23.09 -5.16 -24.15
N THR A 431 -22.57 -3.93 -24.19
CA THR A 431 -22.48 -3.14 -25.42
C THR A 431 -21.56 -3.79 -26.44
N PHE A 432 -20.41 -4.32 -26.02
CA PHE A 432 -19.51 -5.07 -26.90
C PHE A 432 -20.23 -6.26 -27.55
N LEU A 433 -20.91 -7.10 -26.75
CA LEU A 433 -21.62 -8.27 -27.29
C LEU A 433 -22.68 -7.85 -28.32
N ALA A 434 -23.43 -6.79 -28.04
CA ALA A 434 -24.41 -6.24 -28.98
C ALA A 434 -23.78 -5.72 -30.28
N GLU A 435 -22.64 -5.03 -30.20
CA GLU A 435 -21.87 -4.59 -31.38
C GLU A 435 -21.35 -5.77 -32.21
N GLN A 436 -21.09 -6.93 -31.59
CA GLN A 436 -20.74 -8.17 -32.28
C GLN A 436 -21.95 -8.93 -32.85
N GLY A 437 -23.17 -8.38 -32.73
CA GLY A 437 -24.40 -8.97 -33.26
C GLY A 437 -24.96 -10.11 -32.40
N VAL A 438 -24.62 -10.16 -31.11
CA VAL A 438 -25.29 -11.05 -30.15
C VAL A 438 -26.74 -10.60 -29.96
N GLY A 439 -27.67 -11.54 -30.10
CA GLY A 439 -29.10 -11.27 -30.06
C GLY A 439 -29.67 -11.08 -28.65
N ARG A 440 -28.99 -11.57 -27.60
CA ARG A 440 -29.48 -11.44 -26.22
C ARG A 440 -28.40 -11.39 -25.15
N VAL A 441 -28.54 -10.44 -24.24
CA VAL A 441 -27.79 -10.37 -22.99
C VAL A 441 -28.74 -10.37 -21.78
N VAL A 442 -28.33 -11.09 -20.74
CA VAL A 442 -29.01 -11.17 -19.45
C VAL A 442 -28.10 -10.55 -18.40
N LEU A 443 -28.57 -9.51 -17.72
CA LEU A 443 -27.78 -8.77 -16.72
C LEU A 443 -28.31 -9.07 -15.32
N THR A 444 -27.43 -9.30 -14.34
CA THR A 444 -27.87 -9.44 -12.94
C THR A 444 -27.70 -8.16 -12.12
N THR A 445 -28.61 -7.97 -11.17
CA THR A 445 -28.54 -6.91 -10.16
C THR A 445 -28.95 -7.43 -8.77
N ARG A 446 -28.46 -6.76 -7.72
CA ARG A 446 -28.89 -6.98 -6.33
C ARG A 446 -30.07 -6.09 -5.92
N LYS A 447 -30.40 -5.06 -6.71
CA LYS A 447 -31.50 -4.14 -6.41
C LYS A 447 -32.83 -4.89 -6.41
N ASP A 448 -33.66 -4.61 -5.41
CA ASP A 448 -35.01 -5.17 -5.30
C ASP A 448 -35.98 -4.47 -6.27
N PHE A 449 -36.81 -5.29 -6.91
CA PHE A 449 -37.94 -4.85 -7.73
C PHE A 449 -39.20 -4.96 -6.87
N THR A 450 -39.59 -3.90 -6.16
CA THR A 450 -40.88 -3.90 -5.44
C THR A 450 -42.05 -3.74 -6.42
N MET A 451 -43.22 -4.32 -6.09
CA MET A 451 -44.44 -4.26 -6.92
C MET A 451 -44.90 -2.83 -7.25
N GLU A 452 -44.59 -1.83 -6.40
CA GLU A 452 -44.88 -0.41 -6.66
C GLU A 452 -44.05 0.18 -7.82
N ASN A 453 -42.82 -0.33 -8.03
CA ASN A 453 -41.89 0.14 -9.06
C ASN A 453 -41.96 -0.70 -10.35
N ALA A 454 -42.71 -1.80 -10.34
CA ALA A 454 -42.95 -2.70 -11.48
C ALA A 454 -44.26 -2.36 -12.22
N LYS A 455 -44.78 -1.14 -12.09
CA LYS A 455 -46.00 -0.69 -12.77
C LYS A 455 -45.74 -0.36 -14.25
N SER A 456 -45.47 -1.36 -15.08
CA SER A 456 -45.64 -1.26 -16.56
C SER A 456 -45.26 -2.55 -17.30
N ALA A 457 -45.94 -3.66 -17.04
CA ALA A 457 -46.14 -4.72 -18.03
C ALA A 457 -47.12 -5.75 -17.46
N GLU A 458 -48.34 -5.80 -18.00
CA GLU A 458 -49.27 -6.89 -17.72
C GLU A 458 -48.56 -8.24 -17.96
N GLY A 459 -48.40 -9.04 -16.90
CA GLY A 459 -47.75 -10.35 -16.94
C GLY A 459 -46.26 -10.41 -16.56
N ALA A 460 -45.60 -9.30 -16.21
CA ALA A 460 -44.20 -9.34 -15.77
C ALA A 460 -44.06 -9.89 -14.33
N ARG A 461 -43.19 -10.90 -14.16
CA ARG A 461 -42.80 -11.40 -12.83
C ARG A 461 -41.93 -10.34 -12.14
N PRO A 462 -42.07 -10.11 -10.82
CA PRO A 462 -41.30 -9.10 -10.12
C PRO A 462 -39.77 -9.32 -10.20
N THR A 463 -39.28 -10.51 -10.58
CA THR A 463 -37.86 -10.81 -10.75
C THR A 463 -37.24 -10.38 -12.09
N ILE A 464 -38.07 -9.99 -13.07
CA ILE A 464 -37.65 -9.75 -14.46
C ILE A 464 -37.97 -8.32 -14.88
N TYR A 465 -36.95 -7.56 -15.30
CA TYR A 465 -37.14 -6.20 -15.80
C TYR A 465 -36.83 -6.09 -17.30
N ARG A 466 -37.77 -5.48 -18.04
CA ARG A 466 -37.74 -5.40 -19.52
C ARG A 466 -37.96 -4.00 -20.10
N ASP A 467 -38.17 -2.96 -19.30
CA ASP A 467 -38.44 -1.59 -19.82
C ASP A 467 -37.14 -0.76 -19.98
N LEU A 468 -37.14 0.26 -20.84
CA LEU A 468 -35.98 1.11 -21.21
C LEU A 468 -35.81 2.39 -20.38
N ASN A 469 -36.81 2.75 -19.58
CA ASN A 469 -36.84 4.00 -18.83
C ASN A 469 -37.23 3.75 -17.37
N SER A 470 -36.45 2.93 -16.69
CA SER A 470 -36.75 2.58 -15.31
C SER A 470 -36.39 3.71 -14.35
N PRO A 471 -37.29 4.10 -13.43
CA PRO A 471 -36.89 4.90 -12.27
C PRO A 471 -35.95 4.13 -11.32
N LEU A 472 -35.79 2.80 -11.49
CA LEU A 472 -34.91 1.98 -10.65
C LEU A 472 -33.42 2.10 -11.00
N PHE A 473 -33.13 2.54 -12.22
CA PHE A 473 -31.78 2.66 -12.76
C PHE A 473 -31.44 4.12 -12.98
N SER A 474 -30.15 4.47 -12.89
CA SER A 474 -29.72 5.84 -13.18
C SER A 474 -29.90 6.17 -14.66
N ASP A 475 -29.93 7.46 -15.01
CA ASP A 475 -30.05 7.91 -16.40
C ASP A 475 -28.95 7.33 -17.29
N ALA A 476 -27.72 7.24 -16.77
CA ALA A 476 -26.60 6.62 -17.45
C ALA A 476 -26.82 5.11 -17.72
N GLN A 477 -27.41 4.39 -16.76
CA GLN A 477 -27.74 2.98 -16.91
C GLN A 477 -28.85 2.79 -17.96
N ASN A 478 -29.94 3.56 -17.88
CA ASN A 478 -31.03 3.51 -18.85
C ASN A 478 -30.53 3.86 -20.26
N ALA A 479 -29.69 4.90 -20.41
CA ALA A 479 -29.09 5.25 -21.69
C ALA A 479 -28.24 4.12 -22.28
N ALA A 480 -27.43 3.43 -21.47
CA ALA A 480 -26.67 2.28 -21.91
C ALA A 480 -27.57 1.11 -22.34
N LEU A 481 -28.62 0.82 -21.59
CA LEU A 481 -29.59 -0.24 -21.94
C LEU A 481 -30.33 0.07 -23.26
N ARG A 482 -30.71 1.33 -23.51
CA ARG A 482 -31.29 1.79 -24.78
C ARG A 482 -30.32 1.55 -25.94
N LYS A 483 -29.07 1.99 -25.79
CA LYS A 483 -28.03 1.79 -26.80
C LYS A 483 -27.84 0.31 -27.16
N ILE A 484 -27.83 -0.58 -26.16
CA ILE A 484 -27.69 -2.03 -26.40
C ILE A 484 -28.87 -2.57 -27.24
N ARG A 485 -30.10 -2.10 -26.98
CA ARG A 485 -31.28 -2.49 -27.77
C ARG A 485 -31.32 -1.90 -29.17
N GLU A 486 -30.88 -0.66 -29.34
CA GLU A 486 -30.74 0.00 -30.64
C GLU A 486 -29.75 -0.75 -31.55
N LEU A 487 -28.76 -1.43 -30.98
CA LEU A 487 -27.85 -2.33 -31.68
C LEU A 487 -28.47 -3.70 -32.04
N GLY A 488 -29.77 -3.90 -31.75
CA GLY A 488 -30.50 -5.13 -32.07
C GLY A 488 -30.37 -6.24 -31.02
N CYS A 489 -29.75 -5.98 -29.87
CA CYS A 489 -29.59 -6.96 -28.79
C CYS A 489 -30.72 -6.84 -27.75
N ALA A 490 -31.48 -7.92 -27.55
CA ALA A 490 -32.48 -7.97 -26.49
C ALA A 490 -31.79 -7.96 -25.12
N VAL A 491 -32.32 -7.17 -24.17
CA VAL A 491 -31.77 -7.05 -22.81
C VAL A 491 -32.80 -7.48 -21.79
N THR A 492 -32.44 -8.43 -20.95
CA THR A 492 -33.22 -8.86 -19.77
C THR A 492 -32.41 -8.58 -18.51
N VAL A 493 -33.01 -7.95 -17.51
CA VAL A 493 -32.35 -7.75 -16.21
C VAL A 493 -33.04 -8.62 -15.16
N LEU A 494 -32.26 -9.46 -14.48
CA LEU A 494 -32.74 -10.38 -13.44
C LEU A 494 -32.15 -10.01 -12.08
N ARG A 495 -32.95 -10.22 -11.02
CA ARG A 495 -32.43 -10.12 -9.65
C ARG A 495 -31.65 -11.38 -9.30
N GLY A 496 -30.41 -11.21 -8.88
CA GLY A 496 -29.57 -12.32 -8.42
C GLY A 496 -28.35 -11.82 -7.68
N ASP A 497 -28.24 -12.15 -6.40
CA ASP A 497 -26.98 -12.03 -5.67
C ASP A 497 -26.11 -13.23 -6.01
N VAL A 498 -24.95 -12.97 -6.61
CA VAL A 498 -24.03 -14.04 -7.03
C VAL A 498 -23.49 -14.87 -5.85
N THR A 499 -23.56 -14.32 -4.64
CA THR A 499 -23.14 -15.02 -3.40
C THR A 499 -24.22 -15.95 -2.84
N ASP A 500 -25.46 -15.86 -3.33
CA ASP A 500 -26.58 -16.72 -2.97
C ASP A 500 -26.82 -17.78 -4.04
N ARG A 501 -26.63 -19.05 -3.66
CA ARG A 501 -26.77 -20.20 -4.54
C ARG A 501 -28.21 -20.37 -5.02
N VAL A 502 -29.20 -20.13 -4.16
CA VAL A 502 -30.63 -20.28 -4.51
C VAL A 502 -31.03 -19.19 -5.49
N ALA A 503 -30.62 -17.95 -5.23
CA ALA A 503 -30.89 -16.84 -6.14
C ALA A 503 -30.28 -17.09 -7.53
N MET A 504 -29.02 -17.52 -7.61
CA MET A 504 -28.37 -17.80 -8.90
C MET A 504 -28.91 -19.04 -9.61
N ALA A 505 -29.33 -20.07 -8.89
CA ALA A 505 -30.05 -21.19 -9.49
C ALA A 505 -31.38 -20.74 -10.10
N GLY A 506 -32.08 -19.82 -9.43
CA GLY A 506 -33.28 -19.16 -9.97
C GLY A 506 -32.99 -18.39 -11.25
N VAL A 507 -31.93 -17.58 -11.28
CA VAL A 507 -31.50 -16.84 -12.48
C VAL A 507 -31.23 -17.79 -13.65
N ILE A 508 -30.45 -18.85 -13.43
CA ILE A 508 -30.11 -19.83 -14.47
C ILE A 508 -31.37 -20.56 -14.95
N GLY A 509 -32.23 -21.03 -14.04
CA GLY A 509 -33.47 -21.70 -14.40
C GLY A 509 -34.47 -20.79 -15.15
N GLU A 510 -34.49 -19.49 -14.85
CA GLU A 510 -35.28 -18.52 -15.62
C GLU A 510 -34.74 -18.35 -17.05
N ILE A 511 -33.42 -18.28 -17.21
CA ILE A 511 -32.78 -18.18 -18.53
C ILE A 511 -33.05 -19.44 -19.37
N GLU A 512 -32.91 -20.62 -18.78
CA GLU A 512 -33.18 -21.89 -19.45
C GLU A 512 -34.66 -22.02 -19.82
N ARG A 513 -35.58 -21.65 -18.94
CA ARG A 513 -37.01 -21.69 -19.24
C ARG A 513 -37.40 -20.73 -20.36
N ASP A 514 -36.92 -19.49 -20.30
CA ASP A 514 -37.37 -18.43 -21.22
C ASP A 514 -36.62 -18.48 -22.57
N PHE A 515 -35.38 -18.98 -22.60
CA PHE A 515 -34.51 -18.93 -23.78
C PHE A 515 -33.88 -20.27 -24.18
N GLY A 516 -34.00 -21.32 -23.36
CA GLY A 516 -33.56 -22.69 -23.68
C GLY A 516 -32.05 -22.93 -23.62
N ARG A 517 -31.21 -21.91 -23.41
CA ARG A 517 -29.74 -22.01 -23.48
C ARG A 517 -29.01 -20.90 -22.71
N ILE A 518 -27.75 -21.17 -22.36
CA ILE A 518 -26.74 -20.21 -21.90
C ILE A 518 -25.46 -20.51 -22.68
N ASP A 519 -24.95 -19.55 -23.43
CA ASP A 519 -23.80 -19.75 -24.33
C ASP A 519 -22.50 -19.22 -23.74
N GLY A 520 -22.56 -18.23 -22.86
CA GLY A 520 -21.36 -17.72 -22.19
C GLY A 520 -21.69 -16.85 -21.01
N VAL A 521 -20.73 -16.73 -20.09
CA VAL A 521 -20.92 -15.98 -18.84
C VAL A 521 -19.75 -15.02 -18.62
N ILE A 522 -20.07 -13.76 -18.33
CA ILE A 522 -19.12 -12.75 -17.89
C ILE A 522 -19.37 -12.47 -16.40
N HIS A 523 -18.44 -12.87 -15.55
CA HIS A 523 -18.48 -12.62 -14.13
C HIS A 523 -17.79 -11.28 -13.80
N ALA A 524 -18.54 -10.18 -13.91
CA ALA A 524 -18.07 -8.83 -13.57
C ALA A 524 -18.57 -8.32 -12.20
N ALA A 525 -19.19 -9.19 -11.39
CA ALA A 525 -19.63 -8.82 -10.04
C ALA A 525 -18.42 -8.62 -9.11
N GLY A 526 -18.47 -7.56 -8.32
CA GLY A 526 -17.45 -7.26 -7.32
C GLY A 526 -17.84 -6.05 -6.49
N VAL A 527 -17.06 -5.82 -5.43
CA VAL A 527 -17.15 -4.64 -4.57
C VAL A 527 -15.74 -4.04 -4.48
N ALA A 528 -15.66 -2.72 -4.40
CA ALA A 528 -14.39 -2.04 -4.25
C ALA A 528 -13.75 -2.47 -2.93
N GLY A 529 -12.50 -2.90 -2.96
CA GLY A 529 -11.69 -2.92 -1.74
C GLY A 529 -11.32 -1.52 -1.31
N GLY A 530 -10.84 -1.41 -0.07
CA GLY A 530 -10.33 -0.16 0.47
C GLY A 530 -10.06 -0.26 1.96
N GLY A 531 -9.24 0.66 2.45
CA GLY A 531 -8.85 0.72 3.85
C GLY A 531 -7.65 -0.16 4.20
N LEU A 532 -6.80 0.38 5.07
CA LEU A 532 -5.58 -0.28 5.54
C LEU A 532 -5.93 -1.53 6.37
N VAL A 533 -5.09 -2.56 6.28
CA VAL A 533 -5.15 -3.80 7.05
C VAL A 533 -5.36 -3.53 8.54
N GLN A 534 -4.64 -2.55 9.08
CA GLN A 534 -4.72 -2.08 10.45
C GLN A 534 -6.16 -1.88 10.96
N PHE A 535 -7.05 -1.36 10.11
CA PHE A 535 -8.42 -0.96 10.48
C PHE A 535 -9.48 -1.87 9.87
N LYS A 536 -9.07 -2.87 9.09
CA LYS A 536 -9.98 -3.68 8.30
C LYS A 536 -10.59 -4.78 9.14
N THR A 537 -11.90 -4.73 9.35
CA THR A 537 -12.59 -5.84 10.05
C THR A 537 -12.70 -7.07 9.16
N ARG A 538 -12.75 -8.25 9.78
CA ARG A 538 -12.96 -9.53 9.06
C ARG A 538 -14.24 -9.51 8.22
N ALA A 539 -15.33 -8.98 8.77
CA ALA A 539 -16.61 -8.86 8.07
C ALA A 539 -16.51 -7.95 6.83
N ALA A 540 -15.84 -6.81 6.94
CA ALA A 540 -15.62 -5.90 5.81
C ALA A 540 -14.74 -6.56 4.72
N ALA A 541 -13.65 -7.22 5.12
CA ALA A 541 -12.79 -7.95 4.20
C ALA A 541 -13.56 -9.04 3.44
N HIS A 542 -14.35 -9.84 4.16
CA HIS A 542 -15.18 -10.89 3.55
C HIS A 542 -16.21 -10.31 2.59
N ALA A 543 -16.88 -9.21 2.95
CA ALA A 543 -17.86 -8.58 2.07
C ALA A 543 -17.28 -8.17 0.70
N VAL A 544 -16.01 -7.76 0.65
CA VAL A 544 -15.29 -7.46 -0.60
C VAL A 544 -14.95 -8.73 -1.38
N MET A 545 -14.54 -9.80 -0.69
CA MET A 545 -14.08 -11.04 -1.31
C MET A 545 -15.22 -11.93 -1.84
N GLN A 546 -16.34 -11.99 -1.12
CA GLN A 546 -17.42 -12.96 -1.36
C GLN A 546 -17.95 -12.95 -2.81
N PRO A 547 -18.22 -11.80 -3.46
CA PRO A 547 -18.72 -11.79 -4.84
C PRO A 547 -17.79 -12.47 -5.84
N LYS A 548 -16.46 -12.35 -5.65
CA LYS A 548 -15.45 -12.92 -6.55
C LYS A 548 -15.11 -14.36 -6.19
N ILE A 549 -15.05 -14.69 -4.90
CA ILE A 549 -14.71 -16.06 -4.45
C ILE A 549 -15.94 -16.96 -4.51
N ARG A 550 -16.90 -16.73 -3.62
CA ARG A 550 -18.11 -17.54 -3.51
C ARG A 550 -18.96 -17.44 -4.78
N GLY A 551 -19.02 -16.26 -5.40
CA GLY A 551 -19.74 -16.09 -6.66
C GLY A 551 -19.20 -16.94 -7.80
N THR A 552 -17.87 -16.95 -7.99
CA THR A 552 -17.22 -17.85 -8.97
C THR A 552 -17.49 -19.32 -8.66
N GLN A 553 -17.39 -19.75 -7.40
CA GLN A 553 -17.65 -21.14 -7.01
C GLN A 553 -19.10 -21.57 -7.28
N ILE A 554 -20.08 -20.69 -6.98
CA ILE A 554 -21.50 -20.93 -7.25
C ILE A 554 -21.74 -21.03 -8.76
N LEU A 555 -21.22 -20.09 -9.54
CA LEU A 555 -21.35 -20.11 -11.00
C LEU A 555 -20.75 -21.38 -11.59
N ALA A 556 -19.52 -21.73 -11.21
CA ALA A 556 -18.86 -22.95 -11.68
C ALA A 556 -19.68 -24.20 -11.37
N THR A 557 -20.28 -24.28 -10.18
CA THR A 557 -21.11 -25.42 -9.77
C THR A 557 -22.40 -25.50 -10.59
N LEU A 558 -23.09 -24.37 -10.78
CA LEU A 558 -24.40 -24.33 -11.46
C LEU A 558 -24.29 -24.41 -12.98
N LEU A 559 -23.11 -24.15 -13.54
CA LEU A 559 -22.85 -24.16 -14.98
C LEU A 559 -22.12 -25.44 -15.44
N ALA A 560 -21.74 -26.34 -14.52
CA ALA A 560 -20.86 -27.47 -14.83
C ALA A 560 -21.40 -28.44 -15.89
N ASP A 561 -22.73 -28.58 -15.98
CA ASP A 561 -23.45 -29.43 -16.92
C ASP A 561 -23.93 -28.67 -18.18
N LYS A 562 -23.59 -27.39 -18.30
CA LYS A 562 -24.13 -26.51 -19.34
C LYS A 562 -23.16 -26.40 -20.54
N PRO A 563 -23.69 -26.32 -21.78
CA PRO A 563 -22.87 -26.27 -22.99
C PRO A 563 -22.37 -24.85 -23.30
N LEU A 564 -21.65 -24.23 -22.35
CA LEU A 564 -21.08 -22.89 -22.54
C LEU A 564 -19.89 -22.94 -23.50
N ASP A 565 -19.72 -21.86 -24.26
CA ASP A 565 -18.51 -21.61 -25.05
C ASP A 565 -17.36 -21.13 -24.15
N TRP A 566 -17.67 -20.41 -23.06
CA TRP A 566 -16.69 -19.89 -22.11
C TRP A 566 -17.31 -19.29 -20.84
N LEU A 567 -16.50 -19.18 -19.78
CA LEU A 567 -16.74 -18.38 -18.58
C LEU A 567 -15.58 -17.39 -18.38
N ILE A 568 -15.85 -16.09 -18.45
CA ILE A 568 -14.85 -15.04 -18.20
C ILE A 568 -14.99 -14.49 -16.78
N LEU A 569 -13.89 -14.48 -16.02
CA LEU A 569 -13.77 -13.89 -14.69
C LEU A 569 -13.05 -12.55 -14.77
N PHE A 570 -13.66 -11.49 -14.22
CA PHE A 570 -13.05 -10.17 -14.20
C PHE A 570 -12.19 -9.99 -12.95
N SER A 571 -10.91 -10.32 -13.08
CA SER A 571 -9.85 -10.10 -12.11
C SER A 571 -9.25 -8.68 -12.22
N SER A 572 -8.12 -8.44 -11.55
CA SER A 572 -7.43 -7.16 -11.54
C SER A 572 -5.92 -7.34 -11.45
N LEU A 573 -5.14 -6.45 -12.09
CA LEU A 573 -3.68 -6.39 -11.95
C LEU A 573 -3.22 -6.27 -10.48
N THR A 574 -4.07 -5.76 -9.58
CA THR A 574 -3.77 -5.73 -8.13
C THR A 574 -3.39 -7.12 -7.61
N ALA A 575 -3.96 -8.21 -8.12
CA ALA A 575 -3.58 -9.60 -7.78
C ALA A 575 -2.07 -9.89 -7.93
N ARG A 576 -1.36 -9.14 -8.80
CA ARG A 576 0.08 -9.27 -9.05
C ARG A 576 0.90 -8.15 -8.43
N LEU A 577 0.36 -6.95 -8.45
CA LEU A 577 1.06 -5.72 -8.07
C LEU A 577 0.86 -5.36 -6.59
N GLY A 578 -0.14 -5.93 -5.94
CA GLY A 578 -0.67 -5.43 -4.68
C GLY A 578 -1.38 -4.10 -4.89
N GLY A 579 -1.41 -3.31 -3.83
CA GLY A 579 -1.99 -1.99 -3.76
C GLY A 579 -2.28 -1.65 -2.30
N VAL A 580 -1.76 -0.52 -1.82
CA VAL A 580 -2.09 -0.03 -0.48
C VAL A 580 -3.60 0.15 -0.35
N GLY A 581 -4.16 -0.40 0.74
CA GLY A 581 -5.58 -0.46 1.04
C GLY A 581 -6.35 -1.56 0.32
N GLN A 582 -5.70 -2.41 -0.47
CA GLN A 582 -6.35 -3.41 -1.34
C GLN A 582 -6.14 -4.86 -0.87
N PHE A 583 -5.92 -5.10 0.42
CA PHE A 583 -5.60 -6.42 0.98
C PHE A 583 -6.60 -7.54 0.60
N ASP A 584 -7.88 -7.29 0.83
CA ASP A 584 -9.00 -8.20 0.54
C ASP A 584 -9.30 -8.30 -0.96
N TYR A 585 -9.31 -7.17 -1.67
CA TYR A 585 -9.56 -7.13 -3.11
C TYR A 585 -8.47 -7.87 -3.88
N THR A 586 -7.20 -7.66 -3.52
CA THR A 586 -6.05 -8.36 -4.11
C THR A 586 -6.15 -9.86 -3.87
N ALA A 587 -6.49 -10.28 -2.65
CA ALA A 587 -6.69 -11.69 -2.31
C ALA A 587 -7.82 -12.34 -3.13
N ALA A 588 -8.95 -11.65 -3.29
CA ALA A 588 -10.09 -12.16 -4.05
C ALA A 588 -9.80 -12.32 -5.55
N ASN A 589 -9.01 -11.41 -6.14
CA ASN A 589 -8.62 -11.49 -7.54
C ASN A 589 -7.54 -12.57 -7.77
N ALA A 590 -6.59 -12.74 -6.83
CA ALA A 590 -5.63 -13.84 -6.87
C ALA A 590 -6.30 -15.22 -6.85
N PHE A 591 -7.40 -15.36 -6.11
CA PHE A 591 -8.24 -16.57 -6.17
C PHE A 591 -8.79 -16.83 -7.58
N MET A 592 -9.37 -15.83 -8.26
CA MET A 592 -9.95 -16.05 -9.61
C MET A 592 -8.88 -16.43 -10.63
N ASP A 593 -7.70 -15.82 -10.55
CA ASP A 593 -6.57 -16.15 -11.43
C ASP A 593 -6.11 -17.60 -11.25
N SER A 594 -6.07 -18.08 -10.00
CA SER A 594 -5.75 -19.47 -9.71
C SER A 594 -6.90 -20.41 -10.08
N PHE A 595 -8.15 -20.00 -9.84
CA PHE A 595 -9.35 -20.77 -10.17
C PHE A 595 -9.47 -21.06 -11.67
N ALA A 596 -9.23 -20.06 -12.52
CA ALA A 596 -9.28 -20.25 -13.97
C ALA A 596 -8.24 -21.27 -14.46
N GLN A 597 -7.04 -21.28 -13.88
CA GLN A 597 -6.01 -22.29 -14.17
C GLN A 597 -6.34 -23.68 -13.58
N ALA A 598 -7.08 -23.71 -12.48
CA ALA A 598 -7.50 -24.92 -11.77
C ALA A 598 -8.74 -25.58 -12.39
N SER A 599 -9.46 -24.84 -13.25
CA SER A 599 -10.75 -25.28 -13.76
C SER A 599 -10.65 -26.59 -14.52
N THR A 600 -11.55 -27.52 -14.18
CA THR A 600 -11.79 -28.78 -14.90
C THR A 600 -13.17 -28.78 -15.57
N LEU A 601 -13.80 -27.62 -15.70
CA LEU A 601 -15.09 -27.47 -16.37
C LEU A 601 -14.96 -27.85 -17.85
N PRO A 602 -16.04 -28.33 -18.50
CA PRO A 602 -15.99 -28.79 -19.90
C PRO A 602 -15.84 -27.65 -20.91
N PHE A 603 -15.73 -26.41 -20.45
CA PHE A 603 -15.56 -25.21 -21.26
C PHE A 603 -14.44 -24.31 -20.70
N PRO A 604 -13.82 -23.48 -21.55
CA PRO A 604 -12.78 -22.53 -21.14
C PRO A 604 -13.22 -21.60 -20.01
N VAL A 605 -12.39 -21.49 -18.97
CA VAL A 605 -12.51 -20.49 -17.92
C VAL A 605 -11.31 -19.55 -18.03
N VAL A 606 -11.56 -18.26 -18.20
CA VAL A 606 -10.53 -17.25 -18.41
C VAL A 606 -10.60 -16.18 -17.34
N SER A 607 -9.54 -16.02 -16.55
CA SER A 607 -9.38 -14.87 -15.67
C SER A 607 -8.66 -13.75 -16.40
N ILE A 608 -9.25 -12.55 -16.42
CA ILE A 608 -8.63 -11.35 -16.98
C ILE A 608 -8.26 -10.41 -15.84
N ALA A 609 -6.96 -10.28 -15.58
CA ALA A 609 -6.42 -9.31 -14.62
C ALA A 609 -6.32 -7.93 -15.30
N TRP A 610 -7.39 -7.15 -15.20
CA TRP A 610 -7.50 -5.82 -15.81
C TRP A 610 -6.67 -4.76 -15.08
N ASP A 611 -6.09 -3.84 -15.85
CA ASP A 611 -5.59 -2.55 -15.36
C ASP A 611 -6.75 -1.64 -14.90
N GLU A 612 -6.41 -0.45 -14.39
CA GLU A 612 -7.41 0.57 -14.07
C GLU A 612 -8.21 1.02 -15.31
N TRP A 613 -9.50 1.34 -15.10
CA TRP A 613 -10.39 1.84 -16.15
C TRP A 613 -10.75 3.31 -15.92
N ARG A 614 -10.77 4.08 -17.01
CA ARG A 614 -11.20 5.48 -17.03
C ARG A 614 -12.72 5.57 -17.07
N ALA A 615 -13.29 6.47 -16.27
CA ALA A 615 -14.71 6.86 -16.27
C ALA A 615 -15.73 5.73 -16.00
N VAL A 616 -15.32 4.48 -15.82
CA VAL A 616 -16.18 3.34 -15.46
C VAL A 616 -15.50 2.48 -14.39
N GLY A 617 -16.29 1.86 -13.52
CA GLY A 617 -15.80 0.94 -12.48
C GLY A 617 -15.84 1.52 -11.07
N MET A 618 -15.22 0.80 -10.14
CA MET A 618 -15.34 1.01 -8.68
C MET A 618 -14.48 2.16 -8.13
N ALA A 619 -13.65 2.78 -8.97
CA ALA A 619 -12.63 3.77 -8.59
C ALA A 619 -13.11 5.23 -8.67
N GLN A 620 -14.40 5.53 -8.55
CA GLN A 620 -14.93 6.89 -8.75
C GLN A 620 -15.00 7.74 -7.47
N ASN A 621 -14.96 7.15 -6.27
CA ASN A 621 -15.27 7.86 -5.02
C ASN A 621 -14.04 8.18 -4.16
N ALA A 622 -12.89 8.57 -4.73
CA ALA A 622 -11.74 9.02 -3.90
C ALA A 622 -11.76 10.53 -3.72
N GLU A 623 -11.43 10.96 -2.50
CA GLU A 623 -11.29 12.38 -2.14
C GLU A 623 -9.84 12.71 -1.72
N GLY A 624 -9.49 14.00 -1.69
CA GLY A 624 -8.22 14.49 -1.15
C GLY A 624 -6.98 14.02 -1.92
N LEU A 625 -5.92 13.63 -1.20
CA LEU A 625 -4.65 13.20 -1.79
C LEU A 625 -4.82 11.98 -2.72
N MET A 626 -5.73 11.07 -2.40
CA MET A 626 -6.01 9.89 -3.22
C MET A 626 -6.68 10.27 -4.55
N GLN A 627 -7.44 11.36 -4.59
CA GLN A 627 -7.96 11.90 -5.85
C GLN A 627 -6.81 12.42 -6.73
N LEU A 628 -5.86 13.17 -6.15
CA LEU A 628 -4.68 13.67 -6.88
C LEU A 628 -3.83 12.54 -7.45
N TRP A 629 -3.63 11.48 -6.66
CA TRP A 629 -2.97 10.26 -7.13
C TRP A 629 -3.71 9.64 -8.31
N ARG A 630 -5.02 9.46 -8.20
CA ARG A 630 -5.84 8.89 -9.27
C ARG A 630 -5.79 9.73 -10.53
N GLU A 631 -5.93 11.05 -10.43
CA GLU A 631 -5.84 11.96 -11.58
C GLU A 631 -4.52 11.79 -12.35
N GLN A 632 -3.40 11.60 -11.64
CA GLN A 632 -2.11 11.30 -12.27
C GLN A 632 -2.06 9.92 -12.94
N GLN A 633 -2.77 8.92 -12.40
CA GLN A 633 -2.82 7.57 -12.97
C GLN A 633 -3.85 7.44 -14.11
N GLN A 634 -4.86 8.31 -14.19
CA GLN A 634 -5.92 8.26 -15.22
C GLN A 634 -5.38 8.33 -16.65
N GLN A 635 -4.21 8.95 -16.86
CA GLN A 635 -3.57 8.97 -18.18
C GLN A 635 -3.13 7.58 -18.67
N TYR A 636 -2.96 6.61 -17.77
CA TYR A 636 -2.59 5.23 -18.08
C TYR A 636 -3.78 4.26 -18.08
N ALA A 637 -4.95 4.67 -17.58
CA ALA A 637 -6.11 3.82 -17.47
C ALA A 637 -6.73 3.46 -18.84
N LEU A 638 -7.35 2.28 -18.96
CA LEU A 638 -8.07 1.86 -20.15
C LEU A 638 -9.35 2.68 -20.32
N THR A 639 -9.61 3.11 -21.55
CA THR A 639 -10.94 3.60 -21.93
C THR A 639 -11.90 2.43 -22.19
N PRO A 640 -13.22 2.64 -22.08
CA PRO A 640 -14.21 1.62 -22.46
C PRO A 640 -14.02 1.06 -23.87
N ALA A 641 -13.66 1.91 -24.84
CA ALA A 641 -13.44 1.49 -26.22
C ALA A 641 -12.21 0.57 -26.36
N GLU A 642 -11.08 0.94 -25.74
CA GLU A 642 -9.89 0.10 -25.69
C GLU A 642 -10.16 -1.22 -24.99
N GLY A 643 -10.89 -1.20 -23.87
CA GLY A 643 -11.27 -2.39 -23.12
C GLY A 643 -12.09 -3.38 -23.94
N LYS A 644 -12.99 -2.90 -24.82
CA LYS A 644 -13.72 -3.76 -25.77
C LYS A 644 -12.80 -4.40 -26.81
N LEU A 645 -11.85 -3.66 -27.36
CA LEU A 645 -10.87 -4.19 -28.32
C LEU A 645 -9.99 -5.28 -27.70
N VAL A 646 -9.49 -5.02 -26.49
CA VAL A 646 -8.73 -5.98 -25.69
C VAL A 646 -9.55 -7.22 -25.39
N PHE A 647 -10.80 -7.05 -24.97
CA PHE A 647 -11.71 -8.15 -24.67
C PHE A 647 -11.97 -9.05 -25.88
N GLY A 648 -12.18 -8.48 -27.08
CA GLY A 648 -12.33 -9.26 -28.31
C GLY A 648 -11.10 -10.12 -28.63
N ARG A 649 -9.89 -9.57 -28.47
CA ARG A 649 -8.64 -10.33 -28.64
C ARG A 649 -8.51 -11.49 -27.65
N ILE A 650 -8.86 -11.25 -26.39
CA ILE A 650 -8.84 -12.31 -25.37
C ILE A 650 -9.87 -13.40 -25.68
N LEU A 651 -11.08 -13.01 -26.07
CA LEU A 651 -12.13 -13.96 -26.47
C LEU A 651 -11.73 -14.82 -27.66
N ALA A 652 -10.96 -14.30 -28.61
CA ALA A 652 -10.51 -15.09 -29.77
C ALA A 652 -9.52 -16.21 -29.40
N HIS A 653 -8.81 -16.09 -28.26
CA HIS A 653 -7.72 -17.01 -27.89
C HIS A 653 -8.01 -17.83 -26.62
N LEU A 654 -8.87 -17.32 -25.72
CA LEU A 654 -9.32 -17.98 -24.49
C LEU A 654 -8.19 -18.54 -23.62
N GLN A 655 -7.07 -17.82 -23.50
CA GLN A 655 -5.99 -18.20 -22.58
C GLN A 655 -6.50 -18.15 -21.12
N PRO A 656 -6.31 -19.19 -20.28
CA PRO A 656 -6.96 -19.27 -18.96
C PRO A 656 -6.62 -18.14 -17.99
N ASN A 657 -5.45 -17.51 -18.11
CA ASN A 657 -5.05 -16.42 -17.23
C ASN A 657 -4.25 -15.39 -18.02
N ILE A 658 -4.84 -14.20 -18.18
CA ILE A 658 -4.24 -13.11 -18.93
C ILE A 658 -4.29 -11.82 -18.12
N SER A 659 -3.19 -11.07 -18.12
CA SER A 659 -3.06 -9.75 -17.52
C SER A 659 -3.04 -8.71 -18.62
N VAL A 660 -3.81 -7.64 -18.42
CA VAL A 660 -3.88 -6.50 -19.34
C VAL A 660 -3.26 -5.32 -18.64
N ALA A 661 -2.14 -4.82 -19.16
CA ALA A 661 -1.46 -3.64 -18.64
C ALA A 661 -1.14 -2.67 -19.77
N THR A 662 -1.48 -1.39 -19.60
CA THR A 662 -1.20 -0.39 -20.64
C THR A 662 0.26 0.04 -20.67
N ARG A 663 1.05 -0.39 -19.69
CA ARG A 663 2.48 -0.09 -19.51
C ARG A 663 3.25 -1.40 -19.34
N ASP A 664 4.58 -1.31 -19.33
CA ASP A 664 5.46 -2.46 -19.09
C ASP A 664 5.18 -3.08 -17.70
N LEU A 665 4.51 -4.23 -17.70
CA LEU A 665 4.05 -4.88 -16.46
C LEU A 665 5.21 -5.39 -15.59
N PRO A 666 6.29 -5.98 -16.14
CA PRO A 666 7.48 -6.33 -15.36
C PRO A 666 8.11 -5.14 -14.63
N ALA A 667 8.27 -4.00 -15.31
CA ALA A 667 8.77 -2.78 -14.69
C ALA A 667 7.79 -2.26 -13.62
N LEU A 668 6.48 -2.32 -13.87
CA LEU A 668 5.46 -1.89 -12.90
C LEU A 668 5.50 -2.75 -11.64
N GLN A 669 5.73 -4.05 -11.79
CA GLN A 669 5.87 -4.96 -10.66
C GLN A 669 7.09 -4.59 -9.82
N GLN A 670 8.25 -4.34 -10.43
CA GLN A 670 9.45 -3.94 -9.71
C GLN A 670 9.29 -2.59 -8.99
N GLU A 671 8.59 -1.63 -9.61
CA GLU A 671 8.29 -0.34 -8.97
C GLU A 671 7.34 -0.53 -7.78
N ASN A 672 6.22 -1.23 -7.97
CA ASN A 672 5.21 -1.43 -6.92
C ASN A 672 5.73 -2.22 -5.71
N GLN A 673 6.71 -3.10 -5.89
CA GLN A 673 7.40 -3.77 -4.78
C GLN A 673 8.16 -2.80 -3.86
N ARG A 674 8.55 -1.62 -4.37
CA ARG A 674 9.23 -0.56 -3.59
C ARG A 674 8.26 0.49 -3.06
N MET A 675 6.99 0.43 -3.47
CA MET A 675 5.95 1.38 -3.09
C MET A 675 5.32 0.98 -1.77
N THR A 676 5.87 1.52 -0.68
CA THR A 676 5.30 1.37 0.67
C THR A 676 4.41 2.55 1.01
N LEU A 677 3.54 2.39 2.01
CA LEU A 677 2.65 3.45 2.50
C LEU A 677 3.42 4.75 2.84
N PRO A 678 4.57 4.74 3.56
CA PRO A 678 5.36 5.95 3.77
C PRO A 678 5.85 6.61 2.48
N ARG A 679 6.25 5.81 1.48
CA ARG A 679 6.75 6.32 0.20
C ARG A 679 5.63 6.94 -0.63
N ILE A 680 4.45 6.31 -0.64
CA ILE A 680 3.24 6.84 -1.27
C ILE A 680 2.87 8.18 -0.62
N MET A 681 2.81 8.25 0.71
CA MET A 681 2.52 9.50 1.42
C MET A 681 3.52 10.61 1.08
N ALA A 682 4.82 10.30 1.05
CA ALA A 682 5.84 11.26 0.66
C ALA A 682 5.69 11.76 -0.79
N GLN A 683 5.24 10.91 -1.71
CA GLN A 683 4.98 11.29 -3.09
C GLN A 683 3.72 12.15 -3.22
N LEU A 684 2.66 11.82 -2.48
CA LEU A 684 1.41 12.59 -2.44
C LEU A 684 1.66 14.02 -1.94
N GLN A 685 2.43 14.17 -0.86
CA GLN A 685 2.83 15.48 -0.33
C GLN A 685 3.60 16.31 -1.37
N ARG A 686 4.49 15.68 -2.15
CA ARG A 686 5.19 16.37 -3.24
C ARG A 686 4.25 16.82 -4.36
N LEU A 687 3.30 15.97 -4.75
CA LEU A 687 2.31 16.31 -5.79
C LEU A 687 1.41 17.46 -5.36
N GLN A 688 0.97 17.47 -4.10
CA GLN A 688 0.22 18.58 -3.50
C GLN A 688 1.05 19.88 -3.55
N ALA A 689 2.33 19.82 -3.16
CA ALA A 689 3.24 20.96 -3.22
C ALA A 689 3.49 21.47 -4.66
N GLN A 690 3.47 20.59 -5.68
CA GLN A 690 3.67 20.97 -7.08
C GLN A 690 2.43 21.62 -7.73
N LYS A 691 1.22 21.18 -7.36
CA LYS A 691 -0.04 21.82 -7.81
C LYS A 691 -0.24 23.19 -7.14
N ALA A 692 0.36 23.42 -5.99
CA ALA A 692 0.46 24.75 -5.39
C ALA A 692 1.48 25.60 -6.17
N THR A 693 1.06 26.24 -7.27
CA THR A 693 1.84 27.32 -7.91
C THR A 693 2.26 28.34 -6.86
N PRO A 694 3.51 28.86 -6.86
CA PRO A 694 3.92 29.91 -5.93
C PRO A 694 3.21 31.21 -6.31
N ALA A 695 1.98 31.39 -5.81
CA ALA A 695 1.40 32.71 -5.69
C ALA A 695 2.31 33.55 -4.77
N PRO A 696 2.47 34.86 -5.03
CA PRO A 696 3.24 35.72 -4.14
C PRO A 696 2.72 35.51 -2.73
N ILE A 697 3.63 35.31 -1.77
CA ILE A 697 3.33 35.12 -0.35
C ILE A 697 2.46 36.29 0.10
N ARG A 698 1.15 36.12 0.01
CA ARG A 698 0.15 36.93 0.68
C ARG A 698 -0.07 36.23 2.00
N ASN A 699 0.44 36.83 3.06
CA ASN A 699 -0.08 36.62 4.40
C ASN A 699 -1.60 36.84 4.37
N SER A 700 -2.40 35.78 4.43
CA SER A 700 -3.66 35.68 5.20
C SER A 700 -4.48 34.48 4.73
N ASN A 701 -4.83 33.59 5.67
CA ASN A 701 -6.22 33.14 5.89
C ASN A 701 -6.30 32.18 7.09
N TYR A 702 -5.72 32.57 8.23
CA TYR A 702 -6.14 31.96 9.50
C TYR A 702 -7.61 32.31 9.72
N ALA A 703 -8.48 31.31 9.61
CA ALA A 703 -9.88 31.43 9.99
C ALA A 703 -10.06 30.81 11.37
N ALA A 704 -10.33 31.64 12.37
CA ALA A 704 -10.52 31.18 13.74
C ALA A 704 -11.76 30.26 13.86
N PRO A 705 -11.75 29.29 14.78
CA PRO A 705 -12.93 28.52 15.17
C PRO A 705 -14.15 29.40 15.44
N ARG A 706 -15.26 29.12 14.75
CA ARG A 706 -16.46 29.97 14.74
C ARG A 706 -17.51 29.56 15.77
N ASN A 707 -17.48 28.31 16.22
CA ASN A 707 -18.42 27.76 17.19
C ASN A 707 -17.70 26.89 18.24
N GLU A 708 -18.41 26.54 19.31
CA GLU A 708 -17.84 25.78 20.44
C GLU A 708 -17.28 24.42 20.02
N ILE A 709 -17.90 23.75 19.04
CA ILE A 709 -17.43 22.45 18.52
C ILE A 709 -16.11 22.64 17.76
N GLU A 710 -16.02 23.61 16.84
CA GLU A 710 -14.79 23.94 16.13
C GLU A 710 -13.67 24.34 17.10
N GLN A 711 -13.98 25.06 18.18
CA GLN A 711 -13.01 25.46 19.21
C GLN A 711 -12.45 24.24 19.95
N GLN A 712 -13.32 23.33 20.36
CA GLN A 712 -12.93 22.09 21.04
C GLN A 712 -12.10 21.18 20.12
N ILE A 713 -12.48 21.04 18.85
CA ILE A 713 -11.70 20.26 17.87
C ILE A 713 -10.33 20.93 17.65
N ALA A 714 -10.28 22.25 17.48
CA ALA A 714 -9.03 22.99 17.31
C ALA A 714 -8.09 22.80 18.51
N GLN A 715 -8.62 22.82 19.73
CA GLN A 715 -7.84 22.58 20.94
C GLN A 715 -7.27 21.14 20.97
N ILE A 716 -8.08 20.13 20.64
CA ILE A 716 -7.61 18.74 20.56
C ILE A 716 -6.50 18.63 19.50
N TRP A 717 -6.64 19.31 18.36
CA TRP A 717 -5.61 19.33 17.31
C TRP A 717 -4.32 20.00 17.79
N GLN A 718 -4.39 21.16 18.42
CA GLN A 718 -3.23 21.86 19.00
C GLN A 718 -2.48 20.97 20.00
N GLU A 719 -3.21 20.29 20.89
CA GLU A 719 -2.62 19.41 21.90
C GLU A 719 -1.99 18.15 21.29
N VAL A 720 -2.61 17.58 20.26
CA VAL A 720 -2.17 16.33 19.63
C VAL A 720 -1.02 16.56 18.63
N LEU A 721 -1.00 17.72 17.95
CA LEU A 721 0.04 18.11 16.99
C LEU A 721 1.19 18.90 17.63
N GLY A 722 0.98 19.48 18.81
CA GLY A 722 2.00 20.28 19.50
C GLY A 722 2.24 21.65 18.87
N ILE A 723 1.21 22.25 18.28
CA ILE A 723 1.26 23.56 17.60
C ILE A 723 0.37 24.58 18.30
N SER A 724 0.75 25.86 18.27
CA SER A 724 0.09 26.94 19.02
C SER A 724 -1.18 27.45 18.36
N GLN A 725 -1.37 27.27 17.05
CA GLN A 725 -2.48 27.86 16.30
C GLN A 725 -2.93 26.95 15.17
N VAL A 726 -4.26 26.74 15.05
CA VAL A 726 -4.90 25.94 14.00
C VAL A 726 -6.17 26.66 13.52
N GLY A 727 -6.23 26.97 12.22
CA GLY A 727 -7.41 27.52 11.55
C GLY A 727 -8.40 26.43 11.12
N VAL A 728 -9.68 26.78 10.97
CA VAL A 728 -10.75 25.80 10.69
C VAL A 728 -10.65 25.13 9.32
N PHE A 729 -9.92 25.75 8.40
CA PHE A 729 -9.64 25.24 7.06
C PHE A 729 -8.26 24.61 6.92
N ASP A 730 -7.45 24.61 8.00
CA ASP A 730 -6.14 23.99 7.97
C ASP A 730 -6.28 22.47 7.85
N ASN A 731 -5.40 21.89 7.05
CA ASN A 731 -5.37 20.45 6.83
C ASN A 731 -4.50 19.77 7.89
N PHE A 732 -5.04 18.73 8.52
CA PHE A 732 -4.38 17.96 9.58
C PHE A 732 -2.98 17.47 9.18
N PHE A 733 -2.82 17.00 7.95
CA PHE A 733 -1.57 16.41 7.46
C PHE A 733 -0.55 17.47 7.03
N ASP A 734 -1.02 18.62 6.57
CA ASP A 734 -0.16 19.78 6.24
C ASP A 734 0.46 20.37 7.51
N LEU A 735 -0.23 20.25 8.65
CA LEU A 735 0.22 20.67 9.98
C LEU A 735 1.15 19.65 10.68
N GLY A 736 1.63 18.64 9.97
CA GLY A 736 2.54 17.62 10.52
C GLY A 736 1.84 16.41 11.17
N GLY A 737 0.52 16.29 10.98
CA GLY A 737 -0.25 15.11 11.38
C GLY A 737 0.17 13.87 10.60
N ASN A 738 0.15 12.72 11.27
CA ASN A 738 0.40 11.39 10.67
C ASN A 738 -0.59 10.37 11.24
N SER A 739 -0.57 9.14 10.72
CA SER A 739 -1.54 8.09 11.09
C SER A 739 -1.57 7.79 12.59
N LEU A 740 -0.42 7.80 13.27
CA LEU A 740 -0.33 7.57 14.72
C LEU A 740 -0.94 8.72 15.52
N VAL A 741 -0.68 9.95 15.09
CA VAL A 741 -1.22 11.18 15.69
C VAL A 741 -2.73 11.31 15.41
N GLY A 742 -3.17 10.91 14.23
CA GLY A 742 -4.58 10.88 13.82
C GLY A 742 -5.44 9.88 14.62
N ILE A 743 -4.88 8.74 15.02
CA ILE A 743 -5.59 7.79 15.89
C ILE A 743 -5.79 8.37 17.29
N LYS A 744 -4.76 9.03 17.84
CA LYS A 744 -4.87 9.71 19.14
C LYS A 744 -5.91 10.83 19.07
N LEU A 745 -5.92 11.58 17.97
CA LEU A 745 -6.92 12.60 17.68
C LEU A 745 -8.33 12.01 17.68
N ILE A 746 -8.59 10.99 16.87
CA ILE A 746 -9.92 10.40 16.71
C ILE A 746 -10.41 9.74 18.00
N LYS A 747 -9.53 9.03 18.72
CA LYS A 747 -9.87 8.47 20.04
C LYS A 747 -10.31 9.56 21.02
N ARG A 748 -9.65 10.73 20.98
CA ARG A 748 -9.96 11.86 21.86
C ARG A 748 -11.23 12.57 21.44
N LEU A 749 -11.47 12.73 20.14
CA LEU A 749 -12.73 13.22 19.59
C LEU A 749 -13.91 12.31 19.98
N ASN A 750 -13.78 10.99 19.80
CA ASN A 750 -14.81 10.02 20.16
C ASN A 750 -15.14 10.07 21.66
N SER A 751 -14.11 10.15 22.50
CA SER A 751 -14.28 10.28 23.95
C SER A 751 -14.91 11.60 24.37
N GLN A 752 -14.54 12.72 23.74
CA GLN A 752 -15.00 14.05 24.15
C GLN A 752 -16.41 14.36 23.68
N PHE A 753 -16.78 13.91 22.48
CA PHE A 753 -18.09 14.18 21.88
C PHE A 753 -19.09 13.01 22.01
N SER A 754 -18.69 11.90 22.65
CA SER A 754 -19.51 10.68 22.79
C SER A 754 -20.05 10.16 21.46
N VAL A 755 -19.16 10.08 20.47
CA VAL A 755 -19.44 9.62 19.10
C VAL A 755 -18.48 8.48 18.74
N ASP A 756 -18.79 7.76 17.66
CA ASP A 756 -17.90 6.73 17.11
C ASP A 756 -17.48 7.11 15.69
N ILE A 757 -16.62 8.12 15.57
CA ILE A 757 -16.03 8.53 14.30
C ILE A 757 -14.98 7.49 13.89
N PRO A 758 -15.11 6.86 12.72
CA PRO A 758 -14.06 6.00 12.18
C PRO A 758 -12.77 6.78 11.93
N ALA A 759 -11.61 6.19 12.23
CA ALA A 759 -10.32 6.85 11.99
C ALA A 759 -10.08 7.18 10.50
N THR A 760 -10.77 6.51 9.58
CA THR A 760 -10.78 6.80 8.14
C THR A 760 -11.37 8.16 7.82
N SER A 761 -12.30 8.68 8.64
CA SER A 761 -12.94 9.97 8.43
C SER A 761 -11.95 11.13 8.49
N LEU A 762 -10.83 11.00 9.21
CA LEU A 762 -9.77 12.01 9.21
C LEU A 762 -9.04 12.11 7.87
N TYR A 763 -9.00 11.02 7.08
CA TYR A 763 -8.38 11.01 5.75
C TYR A 763 -9.34 11.51 4.68
N GLU A 764 -10.62 11.22 4.82
CA GLU A 764 -11.69 11.70 3.93
C GLU A 764 -11.96 13.19 4.19
N GLN A 765 -11.91 13.61 5.46
CA GLN A 765 -12.28 14.94 5.92
C GLN A 765 -11.17 15.54 6.81
N PRO A 766 -10.04 15.97 6.23
CA PRO A 766 -8.84 16.33 6.97
C PRO A 766 -8.86 17.78 7.51
N THR A 767 -10.02 18.40 7.71
CA THR A 767 -10.15 19.79 8.21
C THR A 767 -11.15 19.87 9.36
N ILE A 768 -10.95 20.84 10.25
CA ILE A 768 -11.84 21.05 11.41
C ILE A 768 -13.27 21.33 10.96
N ASN A 769 -13.47 22.19 9.96
CA ASN A 769 -14.81 22.50 9.46
C ASN A 769 -15.59 21.26 8.99
N LYS A 770 -14.95 20.33 8.27
CA LYS A 770 -15.62 19.11 7.79
C LYS A 770 -15.88 18.11 8.94
N LEU A 771 -14.93 17.94 9.86
CA LEU A 771 -15.13 17.10 11.04
C LEU A 771 -16.29 17.61 11.91
N THR A 772 -16.45 18.93 12.02
CA THR A 772 -17.61 19.54 12.71
C THR A 772 -18.93 19.19 12.03
N GLU A 773 -18.99 19.21 10.68
CA GLU A 773 -20.19 18.82 9.93
C GLU A 773 -20.56 17.35 10.17
N LEU A 774 -19.56 16.45 10.14
CA LEU A 774 -19.74 15.03 10.42
C LEU A 774 -20.26 14.79 11.85
N LEU A 775 -19.64 15.45 12.84
CA LEU A 775 -20.08 15.41 14.23
C LEU A 775 -21.53 15.87 14.41
N THR A 776 -21.88 16.98 13.76
CA THR A 776 -23.22 17.57 13.83
C THR A 776 -24.27 16.63 13.23
N GLN A 777 -23.96 15.99 12.09
CA GLN A 777 -24.85 15.00 11.45
C GLN A 777 -25.06 13.76 12.33
N MET A 778 -24.00 13.25 12.96
CA MET A 778 -24.08 12.09 13.86
C MET A 778 -24.91 12.41 15.12
N GLN A 779 -24.73 13.59 15.71
CA GLN A 779 -25.50 14.00 16.89
C GLN A 779 -26.99 14.21 16.58
N GLN A 780 -27.33 14.75 15.40
CA GLN A 780 -28.72 14.90 14.95
C GLN A 780 -29.41 13.56 14.65
N GLY A 781 -28.66 12.56 14.15
CA GLY A 781 -29.15 11.19 13.97
C GLY A 781 -29.53 10.52 15.29
N THR A 782 -28.63 10.60 16.29
CA THR A 782 -28.84 9.99 17.61
C THR A 782 -30.01 10.64 18.37
N GLN A 783 -30.23 11.95 18.23
CA GLN A 783 -31.39 12.64 18.84
C GLN A 783 -32.73 12.27 18.18
N ARG A 784 -32.78 12.06 16.86
CA ARG A 784 -33.99 11.59 16.16
C ARG A 784 -34.37 10.17 16.57
N ASP A 785 -33.39 9.27 16.70
CA ASP A 785 -33.63 7.89 17.12
C ASP A 785 -34.05 7.79 18.59
N ALA A 786 -33.48 8.62 19.48
CA ALA A 786 -33.89 8.71 20.87
C ALA A 786 -35.32 9.27 21.03
N ALA A 787 -35.70 10.24 20.19
CA ALA A 787 -37.06 10.80 20.18
C ALA A 787 -38.10 9.77 19.68
N ASP A 788 -37.83 9.06 18.58
CA ASP A 788 -38.72 7.99 18.07
C ASP A 788 -38.82 6.82 19.08
N PHE A 789 -37.72 6.47 19.76
CA PHE A 789 -37.71 5.45 20.80
C PHE A 789 -38.56 5.84 22.03
N SER A 790 -38.42 7.08 22.51
CA SER A 790 -39.24 7.63 23.61
C SER A 790 -40.73 7.70 23.24
N GLU A 791 -41.04 8.09 22.01
CA GLU A 791 -42.42 8.14 21.52
C GLU A 791 -43.04 6.73 21.46
N ARG A 792 -42.28 5.72 21.01
CA ARG A 792 -42.69 4.30 20.99
C ARG A 792 -42.91 3.73 22.40
N LEU A 793 -42.06 4.06 23.36
CA LEU A 793 -42.22 3.70 24.77
C LEU A 793 -43.52 4.30 25.35
N SER A 794 -43.76 5.59 25.13
CA SER A 794 -44.98 6.27 25.59
C SER A 794 -46.26 5.67 24.99
N ARG A 795 -46.23 5.28 23.69
CA ARG A 795 -47.33 4.57 23.02
C ARG A 795 -47.53 3.16 23.61
N GLY A 796 -46.45 2.48 23.96
CA GLY A 796 -46.48 1.18 24.66
C GLY A 796 -47.11 1.25 26.04
N GLU A 797 -46.78 2.27 26.82
CA GLU A 797 -47.33 2.51 28.16
C GLU A 797 -48.81 2.92 28.11
N ARG A 798 -49.20 3.80 27.17
CA ARG A 798 -50.62 4.14 26.94
C ARG A 798 -51.45 2.92 26.52
N ARG A 799 -50.87 2.02 25.72
CA ARG A 799 -51.50 0.72 25.38
C ARG A 799 -51.64 -0.19 26.60
N ARG A 800 -50.63 -0.29 27.46
CA ARG A 800 -50.69 -1.08 28.71
C ARG A 800 -51.70 -0.50 29.71
N ALA A 801 -51.79 0.82 29.84
CA ALA A 801 -52.79 1.50 30.66
C ALA A 801 -54.22 1.30 30.16
N LYS A 802 -54.46 1.39 28.83
CA LYS A 802 -55.75 1.04 28.22
C LYS A 802 -56.12 -0.43 28.42
N ARG A 803 -55.15 -1.35 28.35
CA ARG A 803 -55.36 -2.79 28.60
C ARG A 803 -55.71 -3.07 30.06
N ARG A 804 -55.06 -2.38 31.01
CA ARG A 804 -55.38 -2.46 32.46
C ARG A 804 -56.75 -1.89 32.81
N LYS A 805 -57.20 -0.82 32.13
CA LYS A 805 -58.58 -0.28 32.29
C LYS A 805 -59.65 -1.20 31.70
N ARG A 806 -59.38 -1.93 30.62
CA ARG A 806 -60.31 -2.90 30.01
C ARG A 806 -60.43 -4.23 30.77
N MET A 807 -59.50 -4.57 31.65
CA MET A 807 -59.58 -5.76 32.50
C MET A 807 -60.18 -5.48 33.89
N ARG A 808 -60.65 -4.25 34.14
CA ARG A 808 -61.24 -3.81 35.43
C ARG A 808 -62.69 -3.35 35.30
N VAL A 809 -63.38 -3.73 34.22
CA VAL A 809 -64.82 -3.54 34.02
C VAL A 809 -65.44 -4.89 33.74
#